data_AF-A0A3M7L0C1-F1
#
_entry.id   AF-A0A3M7L0C1-F1
#
_cell.length_a   1.000
_cell.length_b   1.000
_cell.length_c   1.000
_cell.angle_alpha   90.00
_cell.angle_beta   90.00
_cell.angle_gamma   90.00
#
_symmetry.space_group_name_H-M   'P 1'
#
loop_
_entity.id
_entity.type
_entity.pdbx_description
1 polymer ?
#
loop_
_entity_poly.entity_id
_entity_poly.type
_entity_poly.pdbx_seq_one_letter_code
_entity_poly.pdbx_strand_id
1 'polypeptide(L)'
;MTLCCSALLLAGGFLARDWCDGSPTGPLAHASFALHADLADKLNGKERYGYRRMSTYSVSLRAGGGKKGGARGRKSASLGWLDADIWSRTVNPEQFTRTLLEESGAEVRIATLAGLVVENGAVAGVRLEPRDGGPATTMPADTVIIATGAWTGALRAAIPRPSCYHRPEADAAPGGLPAEALFLAYRGTDGKSQEPEIYPRPNGEVYVCGASTPTPLPSFADQVLPDAGAPARLRDAAAAASRHLAQAEVLREQACYLPCSPVGTPAIGPVRGVRGLYVAAGHSCWGILNAPATGLALAELIVDGEASCVSLRAFEPARAGDPFLPVFPHGSNQPQRSNGELTKIMAPEHRLEEPASVQLAVRNLRRSVGDNLIHSNLSFSLRSGEILFVRGPSGVGKSVLLRCLACLDPIDSGSLSLSGQPPEKWGLPRWRSLVTYVHQARIAHPGTPSQYYFRLQQLAAQRSRERGDLPSIVSSLGLEPEVLNQAWQELSGGQAQRVSLGIALALKPAILLLDEPTSSLDAASAEKVESALKTCGAGIVWVSHDPQQPDRVGGRVLNLPAGTEGQAGPGVPKPEPNTQIAMALPFAQSLNATATGCMLALSMDPTSHLLFDYHDGSVPVGKREGGPVFITPFRLGLAAAVILVNGLVSVWLRLAMHKKLAIATVRVVLQLSILGYILVPIFTANSAWVTAAYLAFMLLVAGLEALSRPALTYDGMLWQVLASLGLPCSAMLAYGLGAVIRPRPWYDAQYAIPVAGMLLGNACSGVAIGLTSLLDDLSSGRDRVEALLAAGATRWEAAEDGVRRAVRMALTPTLNQMNVAGIVSIPGMMTGQILGGADPTTAARYQIALLLFIAAASGAGAVAAVFLAAGTLLDGAHRLRGDRLTPRGTTGKGVLVWLAWQARRAGGGAARAWKAGVGRVRGEPEPGADPTVVVHMGGEVRDGLDESLLRGR
;
A
#
# COMPACT_ATOMS: atom_id res chain seq x y z
N MET A 1 49.39 -6.38 7.76
CA MET A 1 49.62 -6.69 6.34
C MET A 1 49.47 -8.20 6.16
N THR A 2 48.95 -8.64 5.00
CA THR A 2 49.09 -9.95 4.30
C THR A 2 47.78 -10.41 3.62
N LEU A 3 47.93 -11.10 2.48
CA LEU A 3 47.07 -11.22 1.27
C LEU A 3 45.90 -12.24 1.27
N CYS A 4 44.91 -11.89 0.43
CA CYS A 4 44.15 -12.69 -0.58
C CYS A 4 42.78 -13.36 -0.32
N CYS A 5 41.90 -13.11 -1.32
CA CYS A 5 40.95 -14.00 -2.02
C CYS A 5 39.70 -14.57 -1.31
N SER A 6 38.75 -13.71 -0.94
CA SER A 6 37.29 -13.90 -1.17
C SER A 6 36.47 -12.93 -0.30
N ALA A 7 35.18 -12.79 -0.57
CA ALA A 7 34.24 -11.97 0.20
C ALA A 7 34.19 -12.30 1.71
N LEU A 8 34.66 -13.49 2.10
CA LEU A 8 34.58 -14.05 3.45
C LEU A 8 35.47 -13.31 4.46
N LEU A 9 36.72 -13.01 4.10
CA LEU A 9 37.72 -12.33 4.96
C LEU A 9 37.45 -10.83 5.15
N LEU A 10 36.39 -10.36 4.50
CA LEU A 10 36.04 -8.98 4.31
C LEU A 10 34.61 -8.73 4.86
N ALA A 11 33.88 -9.71 5.40
CA ALA A 11 32.51 -9.49 5.86
C ALA A 11 32.41 -8.68 7.17
N GLY A 12 31.25 -8.05 7.41
CA GLY A 12 30.93 -7.34 8.66
C GLY A 12 30.58 -8.27 9.84
N GLY A 13 30.38 -9.56 9.57
CA GLY A 13 30.22 -10.58 10.60
C GLY A 13 28.91 -10.53 11.38
N PHE A 14 27.88 -9.94 10.79
CA PHE A 14 26.52 -9.92 11.36
C PHE A 14 25.80 -11.24 11.15
N LEU A 15 25.17 -11.74 12.20
CA LEU A 15 24.40 -12.98 12.23
C LEU A 15 22.98 -12.67 12.68
N ALA A 16 21.99 -13.03 11.85
CA ALA A 16 20.58 -12.90 12.19
C ALA A 16 19.89 -14.25 12.01
N ARG A 17 19.07 -14.62 12.98
CA ARG A 17 18.33 -15.89 12.94
C ARG A 17 17.13 -15.83 12.00
N ASP A 18 16.34 -14.75 12.11
CA ASP A 18 14.99 -14.60 11.58
C ASP A 18 14.90 -13.70 10.33
N TRP A 19 15.98 -13.02 9.97
CA TRP A 19 15.98 -12.08 8.82
C TRP A 19 15.88 -12.77 7.46
N CYS A 20 16.10 -14.09 7.44
CA CYS A 20 15.91 -14.93 6.26
C CYS A 20 14.54 -15.64 6.27
N ASP A 21 13.65 -15.38 7.24
CA ASP A 21 12.36 -16.05 7.34
C ASP A 21 11.44 -15.68 6.16
N GLY A 22 10.72 -16.69 5.65
CA GLY A 22 9.91 -16.54 4.44
C GLY A 22 10.70 -16.62 3.13
N SER A 23 12.02 -16.84 3.18
CA SER A 23 12.86 -17.14 2.02
C SER A 23 13.32 -18.62 2.00
N PRO A 24 13.73 -19.17 0.84
CA PRO A 24 14.29 -20.53 0.78
C PRO A 24 15.54 -20.74 1.65
N THR A 25 16.28 -19.68 1.97
CA THR A 25 17.47 -19.73 2.84
C THR A 25 17.14 -19.66 4.34
N GLY A 26 15.88 -19.45 4.73
CA GLY A 26 15.46 -19.38 6.13
C GLY A 26 15.87 -20.61 6.97
N PRO A 27 15.50 -21.85 6.56
CA PRO A 27 15.91 -23.06 7.29
C PRO A 27 17.43 -23.21 7.42
N LEU A 28 18.18 -22.87 6.37
CA LEU A 28 19.64 -22.88 6.37
C LEU A 28 20.21 -21.85 7.37
N ALA A 29 19.65 -20.64 7.40
CA ALA A 29 20.04 -19.59 8.33
C ALA A 29 19.77 -19.96 9.79
N HIS A 30 18.62 -20.57 10.11
CA HIS A 30 18.31 -21.05 11.47
C HIS A 30 19.27 -22.14 11.92
N ALA A 31 19.50 -23.16 11.09
CA ALA A 31 20.44 -24.25 11.39
C ALA A 31 21.86 -23.71 11.59
N SER A 32 22.30 -22.79 10.72
CA SER A 32 23.63 -22.22 10.79
C SER A 32 23.81 -21.26 11.97
N PHE A 33 22.76 -20.51 12.35
CA PHE A 33 22.79 -19.64 13.53
C PHE A 33 22.93 -20.46 14.82
N ALA A 34 22.25 -21.61 14.92
CA ALA A 34 22.42 -22.54 16.02
C ALA A 34 23.84 -23.13 16.04
N LEU A 35 24.34 -23.59 14.88
CA LEU A 35 25.68 -24.16 14.76
C LEU A 35 26.80 -23.15 15.10
N HIS A 36 26.61 -21.87 14.80
CA HIS A 36 27.51 -20.80 15.24
C HIS A 36 27.61 -20.71 16.77
N ALA A 37 26.52 -20.95 17.50
CA ALA A 37 26.53 -20.99 18.96
C ALA A 37 27.31 -22.20 19.47
N ASP A 38 27.04 -23.38 18.92
CA ASP A 38 27.73 -24.61 19.30
C ASP A 38 29.24 -24.54 19.04
N LEU A 39 29.64 -23.97 17.89
CA LEU A 39 31.04 -23.75 17.55
C LEU A 39 31.70 -22.75 18.49
N ALA A 40 31.00 -21.68 18.90
CA ALA A 40 31.54 -20.71 19.83
C ALA A 40 31.78 -21.30 21.22
N ASP A 41 30.90 -22.18 21.68
CA ASP A 41 31.08 -22.86 22.96
C ASP A 41 32.25 -23.85 22.88
N LYS A 42 32.40 -24.60 21.78
CA LYS A 42 33.48 -25.58 21.59
C LYS A 42 34.84 -24.96 21.37
N LEU A 43 34.92 -23.89 20.58
CA LEU A 43 36.17 -23.30 20.11
C LEU A 43 36.57 -22.05 20.90
N ASN A 44 35.93 -21.79 22.04
CA ASN A 44 36.14 -20.57 22.82
C ASN A 44 35.97 -19.30 21.96
N GLY A 45 34.89 -19.27 21.17
CA GLY A 45 34.66 -18.29 20.13
C GLY A 45 34.46 -16.86 20.61
N LYS A 46 34.09 -16.68 21.89
CA LYS A 46 34.01 -15.37 22.53
C LYS A 46 35.38 -14.67 22.54
N GLU A 47 36.44 -15.40 22.88
CA GLU A 47 37.81 -14.86 22.97
C GLU A 47 38.56 -14.97 21.64
N ARG A 48 38.41 -16.08 20.90
CA ARG A 48 39.18 -16.30 19.66
C ARG A 48 38.67 -15.52 18.47
N TYR A 49 37.36 -15.30 18.36
CA TYR A 49 36.75 -14.64 17.20
C TYR A 49 35.59 -13.69 17.53
N GLY A 50 35.49 -13.25 18.79
CA GLY A 50 34.58 -12.18 19.21
C GLY A 50 33.09 -12.51 19.14
N TYR A 51 32.71 -13.78 19.23
CA TYR A 51 31.30 -14.19 19.18
C TYR A 51 30.49 -13.65 20.36
N ARG A 52 29.48 -12.83 20.09
CA ARG A 52 28.65 -12.19 21.12
C ARG A 52 27.26 -11.79 20.61
N ARG A 53 26.31 -11.60 21.55
CA ARG A 53 25.00 -11.00 21.24
C ARG A 53 25.19 -9.53 20.84
N MET A 54 24.39 -9.10 19.88
CA MET A 54 24.38 -7.73 19.36
C MET A 54 22.96 -7.19 19.44
N SER A 55 22.80 -5.92 19.78
CA SER A 55 21.52 -5.21 19.63
C SER A 55 21.51 -4.52 18.27
N THR A 56 20.37 -4.47 17.60
CA THR A 56 20.29 -3.94 16.23
C THR A 56 19.27 -2.82 16.15
N TYR A 57 19.67 -1.69 15.56
CA TYR A 57 18.84 -0.50 15.40
C TYR A 57 18.82 -0.04 13.94
N SER A 58 17.68 0.47 13.48
CA SER A 58 17.54 1.12 12.18
C SER A 58 17.23 2.61 12.37
N VAL A 59 17.97 3.49 11.69
CA VAL A 59 17.87 4.94 11.87
C VAL A 59 17.94 5.67 10.52
N SER A 60 17.05 6.64 10.29
CA SER A 60 17.07 7.48 9.08
C SER A 60 17.67 8.85 9.35
N LEU A 61 18.65 9.27 8.53
CA LEU A 61 19.43 10.50 8.69
C LEU A 61 19.46 11.33 7.38
N ARG A 62 19.58 12.66 7.49
CA ARG A 62 19.67 13.58 6.35
C ARG A 62 20.80 14.59 6.54
N ALA A 63 21.61 14.79 5.50
CA ALA A 63 22.69 15.78 5.50
C ALA A 63 22.15 17.23 5.51
N GLY A 64 22.82 18.13 6.24
CA GLY A 64 22.52 19.57 6.25
C GLY A 64 21.42 20.04 7.21
N GLY A 65 20.92 19.17 8.11
CA GLY A 65 20.02 19.55 9.20
C GLY A 65 20.73 20.34 10.31
N GLY A 66 21.18 21.55 10.00
CA GLY A 66 21.70 22.49 10.99
C GLY A 66 20.64 22.80 12.06
N LYS A 67 21.06 22.74 13.33
CA LYS A 67 20.29 23.03 14.55
C LYS A 67 19.30 24.20 14.39
N LYS A 68 18.00 23.91 14.35
CA LYS A 68 16.95 24.72 14.99
C LYS A 68 15.84 23.80 15.49
N GLY A 69 15.72 23.72 16.81
CA GLY A 69 14.75 22.90 17.51
C GLY A 69 15.46 22.03 18.52
N GLY A 70 15.39 22.39 19.80
CA GLY A 70 15.78 21.52 20.90
C GLY A 70 14.92 20.27 20.89
N ALA A 71 15.32 19.26 20.11
CA ALA A 71 14.82 17.92 20.27
C ALA A 71 15.39 17.42 21.60
N ARG A 72 14.55 17.42 22.64
CA ARG A 72 14.76 16.54 23.80
C ARG A 72 15.05 15.16 23.23
N GLY A 73 16.31 14.74 23.34
CA GLY A 73 16.74 13.40 22.98
C GLY A 73 15.90 12.43 23.78
N ARG A 74 14.88 11.85 23.13
CA ARG A 74 14.24 10.66 23.67
C ARG A 74 15.30 9.58 23.48
N LYS A 75 16.12 9.35 24.52
CA LYS A 75 16.87 8.11 24.64
C LYS A 75 15.83 7.02 24.45
N SER A 76 15.91 6.30 23.33
CA SER A 76 15.15 5.07 23.16
C SER A 76 15.75 4.08 24.15
N ALA A 77 15.27 4.13 25.38
CA ALA A 77 15.27 2.96 26.23
C ALA A 77 14.61 1.84 25.43
N SER A 78 15.20 0.64 25.47
CA SER A 78 14.58 -0.59 24.99
C SER A 78 13.08 -0.56 25.30
N LEU A 79 12.26 -0.67 24.25
CA LEU A 79 10.81 -0.61 24.37
C LEU A 79 10.36 -1.87 25.12
N GLY A 80 10.19 -1.78 26.45
CA GLY A 80 9.77 -2.89 27.32
C GLY A 80 8.34 -3.42 27.11
N TRP A 81 7.74 -3.17 25.94
CA TRP A 81 6.47 -3.72 25.49
C TRP A 81 6.60 -4.49 24.16
N LEU A 82 7.81 -4.54 23.59
CA LEU A 82 8.11 -5.33 22.40
C LEU A 82 8.51 -6.73 22.86
N ASP A 83 7.61 -7.71 22.75
CA ASP A 83 7.89 -9.13 23.03
C ASP A 83 8.83 -9.79 22.01
N ALA A 84 9.39 -9.01 21.07
CA ALA A 84 10.31 -9.51 20.06
C ALA A 84 11.74 -9.54 20.63
N ASP A 85 12.15 -10.69 21.17
CA ASP A 85 13.56 -11.03 21.31
C ASP A 85 14.20 -11.03 19.90
N ILE A 86 14.85 -9.95 19.52
CA ILE A 86 15.66 -9.92 18.30
C ILE A 86 16.93 -10.75 18.58
N TRP A 87 17.07 -11.89 17.88
CA TRP A 87 18.19 -12.83 18.04
C TRP A 87 19.31 -12.52 17.03
N SER A 88 20.02 -11.40 17.23
CA SER A 88 21.20 -11.06 16.45
C SER A 88 22.51 -11.24 17.22
N ARG A 89 23.54 -11.68 16.50
CA ARG A 89 24.89 -11.92 17.00
C ARG A 89 25.92 -11.35 16.04
N THR A 90 27.16 -11.25 16.50
CA THR A 90 28.29 -10.85 15.67
C THR A 90 29.51 -11.72 15.93
N VAL A 91 30.38 -11.82 14.93
CA VAL A 91 31.63 -12.58 14.89
C VAL A 91 32.65 -11.81 14.06
N ASN A 92 33.95 -11.95 14.33
CA ASN A 92 35.00 -11.52 13.41
C ASN A 92 35.22 -12.61 12.33
N PRO A 93 34.86 -12.38 11.05
CA PRO A 93 34.92 -13.41 10.02
C PRO A 93 36.31 -13.97 9.72
N GLU A 94 37.34 -13.12 9.75
CA GLU A 94 38.73 -13.53 9.51
C GLU A 94 39.19 -14.49 10.61
N GLN A 95 39.00 -14.09 11.87
CA GLN A 95 39.39 -14.88 13.03
C GLN A 95 38.60 -16.19 13.12
N PHE A 96 37.30 -16.15 12.81
CA PHE A 96 36.45 -17.33 12.76
C PHE A 96 36.93 -18.34 11.71
N THR A 97 37.18 -17.88 10.49
CA THR A 97 37.66 -18.74 9.40
C THR A 97 39.03 -19.34 9.72
N ARG A 98 39.95 -18.54 10.25
CA ARG A 98 41.29 -19.02 10.66
C ARG A 98 41.19 -20.06 11.77
N THR A 99 40.35 -19.81 12.77
CA THR A 99 40.10 -20.76 13.86
C THR A 99 39.58 -22.08 13.33
N LEU A 100 38.59 -22.08 12.41
CA LEU A 100 38.09 -23.31 11.81
C LEU A 100 39.15 -24.07 11.00
N LEU A 101 40.00 -23.36 10.26
CA LEU A 101 41.09 -23.97 9.50
C LEU A 101 42.14 -24.61 10.42
N GLU A 102 42.57 -23.90 11.47
CA GLU A 102 43.50 -24.40 12.48
C GLU A 102 42.98 -25.69 13.13
N GLU A 103 41.70 -25.71 13.53
CA GLU A 103 41.07 -26.86 14.19
C GLU A 103 40.78 -28.02 13.23
N SER A 104 40.63 -27.76 11.93
CA SER A 104 40.35 -28.81 10.93
C SER A 104 41.55 -29.73 10.65
N GLY A 105 42.77 -29.27 10.91
CA GLY A 105 43.99 -30.00 10.54
C GLY A 105 44.23 -30.12 9.02
N ALA A 106 43.48 -29.40 8.18
CA ALA A 106 43.60 -29.45 6.73
C ALA A 106 44.90 -28.78 6.22
N GLU A 107 45.53 -29.38 5.21
CA GLU A 107 46.67 -28.77 4.51
C GLU A 107 46.16 -27.63 3.60
N VAL A 108 46.63 -26.41 3.85
CA VAL A 108 46.26 -25.23 3.05
C VAL A 108 47.34 -24.95 2.01
N ARG A 109 46.97 -25.00 0.72
CA ARG A 109 47.83 -24.62 -0.41
C ARG A 109 47.31 -23.38 -1.11
N ILE A 110 48.19 -22.41 -1.35
CA ILE A 110 47.86 -21.18 -2.08
C ILE A 110 48.35 -21.34 -3.52
N ALA A 111 47.41 -21.52 -4.46
CA ALA A 111 47.70 -21.64 -5.90
C ALA A 111 46.50 -21.15 -6.73
N THR A 112 46.72 -20.90 -8.03
CA THR A 112 45.65 -20.56 -8.97
C THR A 112 45.07 -21.84 -9.57
N LEU A 113 43.74 -22.01 -9.52
CA LEU A 113 43.09 -23.16 -10.16
C LEU A 113 43.07 -22.95 -11.68
N ALA A 114 43.80 -23.79 -12.42
CA ALA A 114 43.86 -23.75 -13.88
C ALA A 114 42.83 -24.67 -14.54
N GLY A 115 42.36 -25.71 -13.86
CA GLY A 115 41.32 -26.60 -14.37
C GLY A 115 41.04 -27.83 -13.50
N LEU A 116 40.02 -28.60 -13.87
CA LEU A 116 39.65 -29.88 -13.27
C LEU A 116 40.17 -31.04 -14.13
N VAL A 117 40.63 -32.11 -13.50
CA VAL A 117 40.97 -33.38 -14.16
C VAL A 117 39.82 -34.35 -13.93
N VAL A 118 39.18 -34.80 -15.00
CA VAL A 118 38.02 -35.71 -14.97
C VAL A 118 38.35 -36.94 -15.81
N GLU A 119 38.25 -38.11 -15.20
CA GLU A 119 38.50 -39.41 -15.84
C GLU A 119 37.26 -40.29 -15.66
N ASN A 120 36.79 -40.95 -16.74
CA ASN A 120 35.61 -41.82 -16.69
C ASN A 120 34.37 -41.19 -16.03
N GLY A 121 34.18 -39.87 -16.23
CA GLY A 121 33.08 -39.11 -15.66
C GLY A 121 33.15 -38.88 -14.15
N ALA A 122 34.31 -39.09 -13.52
CA ALA A 122 34.58 -38.79 -12.13
C ALA A 122 35.77 -37.83 -12.01
N VAL A 123 35.78 -36.99 -10.98
CA VAL A 123 36.95 -36.15 -10.68
C VAL A 123 38.12 -37.04 -10.28
N ALA A 124 39.27 -36.79 -10.89
CA ALA A 124 40.54 -37.45 -10.57
C ALA A 124 41.57 -36.47 -9.99
N GLY A 125 41.34 -35.15 -10.09
CA GLY A 125 42.22 -34.14 -9.51
C GLY A 125 41.94 -32.71 -9.96
N VAL A 126 42.80 -31.80 -9.52
CA VAL A 126 42.81 -30.38 -9.90
C VAL A 126 44.16 -29.99 -10.49
N ARG A 127 44.15 -29.15 -11.51
CA ARG A 127 45.36 -28.55 -12.09
C ARG A 127 45.59 -27.19 -11.44
N LEU A 128 46.76 -27.01 -10.84
CA LEU A 128 47.16 -25.82 -10.10
C LEU A 128 48.33 -25.13 -10.78
N GLU A 129 48.22 -23.83 -10.98
CA GLU A 129 49.31 -22.98 -11.46
C GLU A 129 49.92 -22.19 -10.30
N PRO A 130 51.25 -22.23 -10.12
CA PRO A 130 51.95 -21.36 -9.19
C PRO A 130 51.75 -19.90 -9.57
N ARG A 131 51.56 -19.05 -8.57
CA ARG A 131 51.36 -17.61 -8.77
C ARG A 131 52.56 -16.91 -9.44
N ASP A 132 53.75 -17.48 -9.28
CA ASP A 132 55.01 -16.95 -9.80
C ASP A 132 55.35 -17.42 -11.23
N GLY A 133 54.40 -18.05 -11.94
CA GLY A 133 54.54 -18.42 -13.35
C GLY A 133 55.30 -19.73 -13.62
N GLY A 134 55.31 -20.66 -12.66
CA GLY A 134 55.88 -22.01 -12.82
C GLY A 134 54.98 -22.99 -13.58
N PRO A 135 55.48 -24.20 -13.91
CA PRO A 135 54.68 -25.21 -14.61
C PRO A 135 53.47 -25.64 -13.77
N ALA A 136 52.33 -25.83 -14.43
CA ALA A 136 51.12 -26.31 -13.78
C ALA A 136 51.34 -27.71 -13.20
N THR A 137 50.99 -27.90 -11.94
CA THR A 137 51.04 -29.19 -11.24
C THR A 137 49.63 -29.77 -11.14
N THR A 138 49.51 -31.10 -11.21
CA THR A 138 48.23 -31.77 -11.00
C THR A 138 48.22 -32.38 -9.60
N MET A 139 47.21 -32.05 -8.82
CA MET A 139 46.99 -32.62 -7.49
C MET A 139 45.85 -33.64 -7.59
N PRO A 140 46.09 -34.93 -7.27
CA PRO A 140 45.06 -35.95 -7.31
C PRO A 140 44.00 -35.68 -6.23
N ALA A 141 42.73 -35.90 -6.57
CA ALA A 141 41.61 -35.74 -5.64
C ALA A 141 40.41 -36.59 -6.10
N ASP A 142 39.88 -37.42 -5.20
CA ASP A 142 38.68 -38.23 -5.44
C ASP A 142 37.39 -37.41 -5.31
N THR A 143 37.46 -36.27 -4.60
CA THR A 143 36.34 -35.35 -4.41
C THR A 143 36.85 -33.91 -4.44
N VAL A 144 36.14 -33.05 -5.16
CA VAL A 144 36.44 -31.62 -5.27
C VAL A 144 35.20 -30.79 -4.97
N ILE A 145 35.35 -29.80 -4.09
CA ILE A 145 34.29 -28.85 -3.72
C ILE A 145 34.68 -27.46 -4.23
N ILE A 146 33.82 -26.85 -5.03
CA ILE A 146 34.03 -25.50 -5.57
C ILE A 146 33.36 -24.47 -4.65
N ALA A 147 34.18 -23.78 -3.87
CA ALA A 147 33.78 -22.72 -2.94
C ALA A 147 34.48 -21.38 -3.22
N THR A 148 34.67 -21.04 -4.49
CA THR A 148 35.47 -19.89 -4.95
C THR A 148 34.75 -18.53 -4.90
N GLY A 149 33.58 -18.46 -4.26
CA GLY A 149 32.83 -17.22 -4.05
C GLY A 149 32.52 -16.48 -5.35
N ALA A 150 32.90 -15.20 -5.46
CA ALA A 150 32.61 -14.38 -6.64
C ALA A 150 33.32 -14.89 -7.91
N TRP A 151 34.42 -15.65 -7.75
CA TRP A 151 35.18 -16.25 -8.86
C TRP A 151 34.62 -17.57 -9.36
N THR A 152 33.53 -18.09 -8.77
CA THR A 152 32.88 -19.32 -9.26
C THR A 152 32.46 -19.18 -10.73
N GLY A 153 32.03 -17.98 -11.16
CA GLY A 153 31.72 -17.71 -12.57
C GLY A 153 32.93 -17.45 -13.48
N ALA A 154 34.09 -17.11 -12.93
CA ALA A 154 35.32 -16.84 -13.70
C ALA A 154 35.88 -18.12 -14.35
N LEU A 155 35.48 -19.30 -13.87
CA LEU A 155 35.76 -20.60 -14.47
C LEU A 155 35.05 -20.82 -15.83
N ARG A 156 34.38 -19.80 -16.40
CA ARG A 156 33.61 -19.86 -17.66
C ARG A 156 34.08 -18.88 -18.76
N ALA A 157 34.88 -17.87 -18.42
CA ALA A 157 35.40 -16.82 -19.33
C ALA A 157 34.42 -16.25 -20.39
N ALA A 158 33.35 -15.55 -19.96
CA ALA A 158 32.74 -14.35 -20.62
C ALA A 158 31.29 -14.04 -20.16
N ILE A 159 31.06 -13.62 -18.90
CA ILE A 159 29.83 -12.88 -18.48
C ILE A 159 30.16 -11.91 -17.32
N PRO A 160 29.91 -10.58 -17.45
CA PRO A 160 29.91 -9.57 -16.35
C PRO A 160 28.49 -9.39 -15.74
N ARG A 161 28.21 -8.96 -14.49
CA ARG A 161 28.94 -8.22 -13.42
C ARG A 161 28.45 -8.66 -12.00
N PRO A 162 29.34 -8.95 -11.02
CA PRO A 162 29.01 -8.88 -9.60
C PRO A 162 29.12 -7.43 -9.07
N SER A 163 28.38 -7.08 -8.02
CA SER A 163 28.46 -5.75 -7.39
C SER A 163 29.70 -5.65 -6.50
N CYS A 164 30.48 -4.59 -6.71
CA CYS A 164 31.55 -4.15 -5.82
C CYS A 164 30.92 -3.39 -4.64
N TYR A 165 31.29 -3.75 -3.42
CA TYR A 165 30.93 -3.00 -2.21
C TYR A 165 32.15 -2.23 -1.72
N HIS A 166 31.95 -0.97 -1.36
CA HIS A 166 33.00 -0.12 -0.80
C HIS A 166 33.00 -0.14 0.72
N ARG A 167 34.20 -0.07 1.31
CA ARG A 167 34.40 -0.20 2.74
C ARG A 167 35.51 0.69 3.25
N PRO A 168 35.20 1.70 4.07
CA PRO A 168 36.15 2.28 5.01
C PRO A 168 36.03 1.60 6.38
N GLU A 169 37.17 1.33 6.99
CA GLU A 169 37.34 0.87 8.36
C GLU A 169 37.83 2.05 9.20
N ALA A 170 37.14 2.41 10.28
CA ALA A 170 37.51 3.56 11.13
C ALA A 170 37.56 3.17 12.60
N ASP A 171 38.60 3.62 13.33
CA ASP A 171 38.69 3.60 14.80
C ASP A 171 39.88 4.46 15.27
N ALA A 172 39.98 5.06 16.46
CA ALA A 172 39.32 4.80 17.74
C ALA A 172 38.86 6.09 18.45
N ALA A 173 37.77 6.00 19.20
CA ALA A 173 37.51 6.88 20.34
C ALA A 173 37.78 6.08 21.63
N PRO A 174 38.45 6.66 22.64
CA PRO A 174 38.79 5.93 23.86
C PRO A 174 37.53 5.61 24.67
N GLY A 175 37.16 4.32 24.70
CA GLY A 175 36.08 3.79 25.53
C GLY A 175 35.31 2.69 24.82
N GLY A 176 35.21 1.50 25.44
CA GLY A 176 34.55 0.33 24.86
C GLY A 176 33.14 0.66 24.35
N LEU A 177 32.98 0.61 23.02
CA LEU A 177 31.69 0.84 22.38
C LEU A 177 30.75 -0.35 22.67
N PRO A 178 29.46 -0.09 22.98
CA PRO A 178 28.49 -1.16 23.19
C PRO A 178 28.24 -1.96 21.90
N ALA A 179 27.86 -3.23 22.03
CA ALA A 179 27.60 -4.13 20.89
C ALA A 179 26.25 -3.79 20.20
N GLU A 180 26.19 -2.63 19.55
CA GLU A 180 25.01 -2.09 18.89
C GLU A 180 25.30 -1.90 17.39
N ALA A 181 24.65 -2.70 16.53
CA ALA A 181 24.67 -2.51 15.08
C ALA A 181 23.69 -1.43 14.67
N LEU A 182 24.09 -0.61 13.70
CA LEU A 182 23.27 0.48 13.17
C LEU A 182 23.08 0.32 11.66
N PHE A 183 21.84 0.18 11.22
CA PHE A 183 21.43 0.19 9.83
C PHE A 183 20.87 1.57 9.49
N LEU A 184 21.59 2.34 8.69
CA LEU A 184 21.25 3.71 8.39
C LEU A 184 20.49 3.82 7.07
N ALA A 185 19.53 4.74 7.00
CA ALA A 185 19.04 5.29 5.74
C ALA A 185 19.50 6.75 5.66
N TYR A 186 20.64 7.00 5.01
CA TYR A 186 21.28 8.30 4.95
C TYR A 186 21.03 8.98 3.59
N ARG A 187 20.53 10.21 3.62
CA ARG A 187 20.47 11.07 2.43
C ARG A 187 21.61 12.10 2.46
N GLY A 188 22.55 11.98 1.52
CA GLY A 188 23.69 12.87 1.36
C GLY A 188 23.33 14.28 0.90
N THR A 189 24.31 15.19 0.96
CA THR A 189 24.19 16.58 0.45
C THR A 189 24.02 16.64 -1.06
N ASP A 190 24.49 15.62 -1.77
CA ASP A 190 24.32 15.38 -3.21
C ASP A 190 22.91 14.87 -3.58
N GLY A 191 22.02 14.70 -2.60
CA GLY A 191 20.67 14.17 -2.78
C GLY A 191 20.60 12.65 -2.95
N LYS A 192 21.73 11.94 -2.97
CA LYS A 192 21.77 10.47 -3.10
C LYS A 192 21.42 9.82 -1.76
N SER A 193 20.60 8.78 -1.83
CA SER A 193 20.29 7.93 -0.68
C SER A 193 21.31 6.80 -0.60
N GLN A 194 21.79 6.53 0.60
CA GLN A 194 22.72 5.46 0.91
C GLN A 194 22.22 4.70 2.13
N GLU A 195 22.52 3.42 2.20
CA GLU A 195 22.14 2.57 3.33
C GLU A 195 23.38 1.98 4.00
N PRO A 196 24.17 2.80 4.73
CA PRO A 196 25.34 2.29 5.41
C PRO A 196 24.99 1.50 6.67
N GLU A 197 25.75 0.46 6.92
CA GLU A 197 25.70 -0.41 8.09
C GLU A 197 26.95 -0.20 8.92
N ILE A 198 26.80 -0.12 10.25
CA ILE A 198 27.89 0.13 11.19
C ILE A 198 27.91 -0.99 12.24
N TYR A 199 29.06 -1.63 12.39
CA TYR A 199 29.28 -2.76 13.29
C TYR A 199 30.52 -2.53 14.20
N PRO A 200 30.32 -2.27 15.51
CA PRO A 200 31.41 -2.20 16.47
C PRO A 200 31.98 -3.58 16.82
N ARG A 201 33.30 -3.69 16.96
CA ARG A 201 34.05 -4.91 17.31
C ARG A 201 34.60 -4.87 18.74
N PRO A 202 35.00 -6.02 19.33
CA PRO A 202 35.50 -6.06 20.70
C PRO A 202 36.84 -5.35 20.93
N ASN A 203 37.66 -5.25 19.89
CA ASN A 203 38.99 -4.65 19.91
C ASN A 203 38.98 -3.11 19.79
N GLY A 204 37.82 -2.46 19.81
CA GLY A 204 37.64 -1.03 19.50
C GLY A 204 37.08 -0.84 18.09
N GLU A 205 37.68 -1.51 17.11
CA GLU A 205 37.27 -1.78 15.72
C GLU A 205 35.85 -1.30 15.31
N VAL A 206 35.63 -0.18 14.60
CA VAL A 206 34.31 0.09 13.99
C VAL A 206 34.32 -0.15 12.48
N TYR A 207 33.53 -1.13 12.07
CA TYR A 207 33.35 -1.46 10.67
C TYR A 207 32.17 -0.69 10.08
N VAL A 208 32.37 -0.02 8.95
CA VAL A 208 31.31 0.69 8.21
C VAL A 208 31.27 0.16 6.78
N CYS A 209 30.10 -0.28 6.31
CA CYS A 209 29.92 -0.67 4.92
C CYS A 209 28.65 -0.09 4.33
N GLY A 210 28.64 0.07 3.01
CA GLY A 210 27.53 0.62 2.27
C GLY A 210 28.06 1.13 0.94
N ALA A 211 27.18 1.52 0.02
CA ALA A 211 27.53 1.88 -1.34
C ALA A 211 28.05 0.69 -2.17
N SER A 212 27.19 0.25 -3.09
CA SER A 212 27.51 -0.74 -4.11
C SER A 212 27.67 -0.08 -5.46
N THR A 213 28.66 -0.50 -6.23
CA THR A 213 28.82 -0.12 -7.64
C THR A 213 29.04 -1.36 -8.51
N PRO A 214 28.56 -1.35 -9.75
CA PRO A 214 28.80 -2.47 -10.66
C PRO A 214 30.17 -2.33 -11.32
N THR A 215 31.13 -3.18 -10.93
CA THR A 215 32.51 -3.17 -11.46
C THR A 215 32.86 -4.57 -12.00
N PRO A 216 33.63 -4.72 -13.09
CA PRO A 216 34.01 -6.05 -13.61
C PRO A 216 34.91 -6.81 -12.62
N LEU A 217 34.64 -8.11 -12.44
CA LEU A 217 35.44 -8.97 -11.58
C LEU A 217 36.89 -9.07 -12.12
N PRO A 218 37.92 -8.70 -11.34
CA PRO A 218 39.31 -8.84 -11.75
C PRO A 218 39.77 -10.30 -11.70
N SER A 219 40.90 -10.58 -12.35
CA SER A 219 41.48 -11.93 -12.40
C SER A 219 41.91 -12.44 -11.01
N PHE A 220 42.37 -11.53 -10.14
CA PHE A 220 42.79 -11.86 -8.78
C PHE A 220 42.13 -10.95 -7.76
N ALA A 221 41.90 -11.46 -6.55
CA ALA A 221 41.18 -10.72 -5.52
C ALA A 221 41.99 -9.59 -4.87
N ASP A 222 43.31 -9.61 -4.98
CA ASP A 222 44.18 -8.52 -4.51
C ASP A 222 44.18 -7.31 -5.47
N GLN A 223 43.60 -7.45 -6.66
CA GLN A 223 43.38 -6.37 -7.62
C GLN A 223 42.07 -5.60 -7.37
N VAL A 224 41.31 -5.98 -6.33
CA VAL A 224 40.04 -5.33 -5.99
C VAL A 224 40.33 -4.02 -5.26
N LEU A 225 40.00 -2.90 -5.89
CA LEU A 225 40.20 -1.55 -5.35
C LEU A 225 38.85 -0.85 -5.06
N PRO A 226 38.77 0.01 -4.04
CA PRO A 226 37.60 0.87 -3.80
C PRO A 226 37.37 1.87 -4.94
N ASP A 227 36.11 2.18 -5.26
CA ASP A 227 35.80 3.21 -6.25
C ASP A 227 36.06 4.62 -5.70
N ALA A 228 36.46 5.51 -6.59
CA ALA A 228 36.70 6.91 -6.29
C ALA A 228 35.48 7.58 -5.63
N GLY A 229 35.68 8.11 -4.43
CA GLY A 229 34.68 8.86 -3.66
C GLY A 229 33.68 8.02 -2.87
N ALA A 230 33.69 6.69 -2.95
CA ALA A 230 32.84 5.86 -2.10
C ALA A 230 33.26 5.86 -0.61
N PRO A 231 34.56 5.78 -0.28
CA PRO A 231 34.99 5.93 1.11
C PRO A 231 34.60 7.28 1.72
N ALA A 232 34.71 8.37 0.95
CA ALA A 232 34.30 9.71 1.40
C ALA A 232 32.80 9.77 1.76
N ARG A 233 31.94 9.21 0.91
CA ARG A 233 30.48 9.15 1.15
C ARG A 233 30.11 8.36 2.40
N LEU A 234 30.83 7.27 2.67
CA LEU A 234 30.61 6.44 3.85
C LEU A 234 31.12 7.11 5.13
N ARG A 235 32.23 7.85 5.04
CA ARG A 235 32.71 8.72 6.12
C ARG A 235 31.69 9.81 6.46
N ASP A 236 31.09 10.46 5.45
CA ASP A 236 30.05 11.47 5.67
C ASP A 236 28.81 10.90 6.39
N ALA A 237 28.39 9.69 6.02
CA ALA A 237 27.26 9.02 6.66
C ALA A 237 27.59 8.59 8.11
N ALA A 238 28.79 8.05 8.35
CA ALA A 238 29.27 7.70 9.68
C ALA A 238 29.39 8.93 10.59
N ALA A 239 29.92 10.05 10.07
CA ALA A 239 30.04 11.31 10.78
C ALA A 239 28.67 11.93 11.11
N ALA A 240 27.67 11.74 10.23
CA ALA A 240 26.29 12.16 10.51
C ALA A 240 25.62 11.31 11.61
N ALA A 241 26.00 10.04 11.74
CA ALA A 241 25.45 9.14 12.74
C ALA A 241 26.07 9.32 14.13
N SER A 242 27.37 9.63 14.21
CA SER A 242 28.07 9.79 15.49
C SER A 242 29.20 10.81 15.42
N ARG A 243 29.26 11.70 16.42
CA ARG A 243 30.38 12.63 16.60
C ARG A 243 31.70 11.94 16.91
N HIS A 244 31.66 10.75 17.52
CA HIS A 244 32.85 9.95 17.78
C HIS A 244 33.39 9.37 16.46
N LEU A 245 32.51 8.92 15.56
CA LEU A 245 32.90 8.44 14.23
C LEU A 245 33.36 9.58 13.31
N ALA A 246 32.83 10.80 13.50
CA ALA A 246 33.30 11.98 12.77
C ALA A 246 34.77 12.35 13.08
N GLN A 247 35.30 11.90 14.23
CA GLN A 247 36.66 12.15 14.70
C GLN A 247 37.55 10.90 14.61
N ALA A 248 37.02 9.77 14.17
CA ALA A 248 37.75 8.52 14.09
C ALA A 248 38.74 8.52 12.91
N GLU A 249 39.92 7.93 13.12
CA GLU A 249 40.90 7.72 12.07
C GLU A 249 40.49 6.55 11.18
N VAL A 250 40.74 6.64 9.87
CA VAL A 250 40.46 5.55 8.94
C VAL A 250 41.66 4.62 8.86
N LEU A 251 41.52 3.41 9.39
CA LEU A 251 42.57 2.40 9.46
C LEU A 251 42.80 1.72 8.11
N ARG A 252 41.73 1.43 7.37
CA ARG A 252 41.81 0.79 6.03
C ARG A 252 40.66 1.19 5.13
N GLU A 253 40.91 1.19 3.83
CA GLU A 253 39.88 1.28 2.80
C GLU A 253 39.99 0.08 1.87
N GLN A 254 38.88 -0.62 1.66
CA GLN A 254 38.83 -1.88 0.94
C GLN A 254 37.54 -1.99 0.14
N ALA A 255 37.51 -2.96 -0.76
CA ALA A 255 36.30 -3.33 -1.48
C ALA A 255 36.24 -4.84 -1.66
N CYS A 256 35.03 -5.37 -1.86
CA CYS A 256 34.83 -6.78 -2.13
C CYS A 256 33.69 -7.00 -3.12
N TYR A 257 33.67 -8.19 -3.72
CA TYR A 257 32.58 -8.64 -4.56
C TYR A 257 31.60 -9.51 -3.80
N LEU A 258 30.31 -9.27 -4.02
CA LEU A 258 29.26 -10.10 -3.45
C LEU A 258 29.04 -11.34 -4.33
N PRO A 259 29.15 -12.58 -3.79
CA PRO A 259 28.90 -13.80 -4.55
C PRO A 259 27.38 -14.02 -4.67
N CYS A 260 26.73 -13.30 -5.59
CA CYS A 260 25.31 -13.44 -5.85
C CYS A 260 25.05 -14.55 -6.88
N SER A 261 24.20 -15.50 -6.54
CA SER A 261 23.66 -16.45 -7.51
C SER A 261 22.62 -15.78 -8.42
N PRO A 262 22.61 -16.05 -9.73
CA PRO A 262 21.60 -15.53 -10.66
C PRO A 262 20.15 -15.90 -10.28
N VAL A 263 19.96 -17.01 -9.56
CA VAL A 263 18.65 -17.51 -9.10
C VAL A 263 18.27 -17.05 -7.69
N GLY A 264 19.12 -16.25 -7.03
CA GLY A 264 18.86 -15.69 -5.71
C GLY A 264 19.04 -16.65 -4.52
N THR A 265 19.22 -17.95 -4.77
CA THR A 265 19.58 -18.96 -3.76
C THR A 265 21.01 -19.48 -3.98
N PRO A 266 21.74 -19.87 -2.91
CA PRO A 266 23.06 -20.47 -3.06
C PRO A 266 22.96 -21.82 -3.78
N ALA A 267 24.00 -22.17 -4.55
CA ALA A 267 24.18 -23.47 -5.14
C ALA A 267 25.01 -24.34 -4.19
N ILE A 268 24.39 -25.40 -3.67
CA ILE A 268 24.95 -26.31 -2.65
C ILE A 268 24.60 -27.74 -3.05
N GLY A 269 25.60 -28.55 -3.39
CA GLY A 269 25.41 -29.98 -3.67
C GLY A 269 26.27 -30.53 -4.81
N PRO A 270 25.93 -31.72 -5.34
CA PRO A 270 26.74 -32.42 -6.32
C PRO A 270 26.51 -31.89 -7.73
N VAL A 271 27.59 -31.62 -8.46
CA VAL A 271 27.53 -31.17 -9.86
C VAL A 271 27.17 -32.37 -10.75
N ARG A 272 25.90 -32.40 -11.19
CA ARG A 272 25.36 -33.48 -12.03
C ARG A 272 26.16 -33.64 -13.32
N GLY A 273 26.69 -34.83 -13.57
CA GLY A 273 27.47 -35.15 -14.77
C GLY A 273 28.97 -35.38 -14.50
N VAL A 274 29.46 -35.01 -13.32
CA VAL A 274 30.82 -35.34 -12.86
C VAL A 274 30.73 -35.90 -11.46
N ARG A 275 30.99 -37.20 -11.31
CA ARG A 275 31.00 -37.87 -9.99
C ARG A 275 32.15 -37.32 -9.14
N GLY A 276 31.90 -37.07 -7.86
CA GLY A 276 32.91 -36.50 -6.95
C GLY A 276 33.09 -34.98 -7.07
N LEU A 277 32.30 -34.27 -7.89
CA LEU A 277 32.34 -32.80 -7.97
C LEU A 277 31.17 -32.18 -7.22
N TYR A 278 31.43 -31.21 -6.35
CA TYR A 278 30.43 -30.48 -5.57
C TYR A 278 30.64 -28.98 -5.67
N VAL A 279 29.61 -28.18 -5.40
CA VAL A 279 29.68 -26.72 -5.36
C VAL A 279 29.04 -26.17 -4.09
N ALA A 280 29.60 -25.09 -3.58
CA ALA A 280 29.14 -24.33 -2.42
C ALA A 280 29.38 -22.84 -2.67
N ALA A 281 28.48 -22.18 -3.40
CA ALA A 281 28.66 -20.78 -3.81
C ALA A 281 27.35 -20.01 -3.91
N GLY A 282 27.42 -18.68 -3.96
CA GLY A 282 26.25 -17.84 -4.22
C GLY A 282 25.51 -17.35 -2.97
N HIS A 283 26.13 -17.39 -1.79
CA HIS A 283 25.52 -17.04 -0.50
C HIS A 283 25.24 -15.53 -0.27
N SER A 284 25.45 -14.68 -1.28
CA SER A 284 25.17 -13.24 -1.21
C SER A 284 25.84 -12.58 0.02
N CYS A 285 25.15 -11.66 0.70
CA CYS A 285 25.62 -11.01 1.93
C CYS A 285 25.56 -11.92 3.17
N TRP A 286 24.88 -13.07 3.08
CA TRP A 286 24.69 -14.01 4.18
C TRP A 286 25.74 -15.12 4.25
N GLY A 287 26.87 -14.97 3.55
CA GLY A 287 27.94 -15.98 3.48
C GLY A 287 28.45 -16.45 4.83
N ILE A 288 28.77 -15.52 5.75
CA ILE A 288 29.26 -15.88 7.10
C ILE A 288 28.16 -16.54 7.93
N LEU A 289 26.92 -16.06 7.82
CA LEU A 289 25.79 -16.65 8.52
C LEU A 289 25.59 -18.10 8.08
N ASN A 290 25.54 -18.36 6.77
CA ASN A 290 25.17 -19.66 6.21
C ASN A 290 26.33 -20.66 6.05
N ALA A 291 27.58 -20.23 6.23
CA ALA A 291 28.77 -21.06 5.98
C ALA A 291 28.82 -22.34 6.84
N PRO A 292 28.62 -22.30 8.18
CA PRO A 292 28.67 -23.52 8.99
C PRO A 292 27.67 -24.59 8.56
N ALA A 293 26.39 -24.26 8.39
CA ALA A 293 25.40 -25.25 7.97
C ALA A 293 25.62 -25.73 6.54
N THR A 294 26.13 -24.87 5.64
CA THR A 294 26.51 -25.29 4.28
C THR A 294 27.64 -26.33 4.33
N GLY A 295 28.66 -26.08 5.16
CA GLY A 295 29.79 -26.99 5.34
C GLY A 295 29.36 -28.33 5.95
N LEU A 296 28.53 -28.30 7.00
CA LEU A 296 28.00 -29.50 7.64
C LEU A 296 27.14 -30.31 6.67
N ALA A 297 26.22 -29.66 5.95
CA ALA A 297 25.34 -30.34 5.00
C ALA A 297 26.11 -31.00 3.85
N LEU A 298 27.19 -30.37 3.36
CA LEU A 298 28.06 -30.99 2.35
C LEU A 298 28.91 -32.11 2.92
N ALA A 299 29.39 -31.99 4.16
CA ALA A 299 30.13 -33.07 4.81
C ALA A 299 29.25 -34.32 4.99
N GLU A 300 28.03 -34.17 5.52
CA GLU A 300 27.04 -35.25 5.64
C GLU A 300 26.70 -35.83 4.25
N LEU A 301 26.46 -34.98 3.25
CA LEU A 301 26.18 -35.45 1.90
C LEU A 301 27.33 -36.27 1.29
N ILE A 302 28.58 -35.87 1.52
CA ILE A 302 29.77 -36.53 0.96
C ILE A 302 30.07 -37.84 1.69
N VAL A 303 29.94 -37.86 3.02
CA VAL A 303 30.31 -39.01 3.87
C VAL A 303 29.15 -40.00 4.01
N ASP A 304 27.96 -39.49 4.32
CA ASP A 304 26.78 -40.28 4.68
C ASP A 304 25.81 -40.45 3.49
N GLY A 305 26.01 -39.69 2.40
CA GLY A 305 25.20 -39.76 1.18
C GLY A 305 23.92 -38.91 1.23
N GLU A 306 23.58 -38.32 2.38
CA GLU A 306 22.45 -37.41 2.56
C GLU A 306 22.75 -36.33 3.60
N ALA A 307 22.20 -35.13 3.43
CA ALA A 307 22.32 -34.05 4.40
C ALA A 307 21.19 -34.12 5.43
N SER A 308 21.53 -34.33 6.69
CA SER A 308 20.59 -34.49 7.81
C SER A 308 20.29 -33.17 8.51
N CYS A 309 21.26 -32.24 8.53
CA CYS A 309 21.15 -30.98 9.26
C CYS A 309 20.20 -29.97 8.59
N VAL A 310 20.07 -30.01 7.25
CA VAL A 310 19.15 -29.17 6.47
C VAL A 310 18.86 -29.78 5.09
N SER A 311 17.63 -29.63 4.60
CA SER A 311 17.28 -30.10 3.26
C SER A 311 17.96 -29.26 2.18
N LEU A 312 18.79 -29.90 1.35
CA LEU A 312 19.49 -29.25 0.23
C LEU A 312 18.68 -29.14 -1.06
N ARG A 313 17.44 -29.63 -1.10
CA ARG A 313 16.61 -29.69 -2.32
C ARG A 313 16.40 -28.33 -2.98
N ALA A 314 16.33 -27.26 -2.19
CA ALA A 314 16.17 -25.89 -2.68
C ALA A 314 17.49 -25.24 -3.17
N PHE A 315 18.62 -25.91 -2.95
CA PHE A 315 19.97 -25.43 -3.25
C PHE A 315 20.70 -26.30 -4.27
N GLU A 316 20.08 -27.39 -4.76
CA GLU A 316 20.70 -28.33 -5.69
C GLU A 316 21.26 -27.61 -6.93
N PRO A 317 22.56 -27.79 -7.25
CA PRO A 317 23.13 -27.24 -8.47
C PRO A 317 22.54 -27.95 -9.68
N ALA A 318 22.28 -27.19 -10.74
CA ALA A 318 21.69 -27.73 -11.96
C ALA A 318 22.68 -28.58 -12.80
N ARG A 319 22.18 -29.19 -13.88
CA ARG A 319 22.92 -30.17 -14.73
C ARG A 319 24.25 -29.61 -15.27
N ALA A 320 25.23 -30.47 -15.55
CA ALA A 320 26.34 -30.14 -16.45
C ALA A 320 25.76 -29.62 -17.78
N GLY A 321 25.91 -28.30 -18.01
CA GLY A 321 25.25 -27.55 -19.09
C GLY A 321 24.45 -26.32 -18.63
N ASP A 322 24.12 -26.19 -17.35
CA ASP A 322 23.61 -24.96 -16.71
C ASP A 322 24.80 -24.13 -16.16
N PRO A 323 24.65 -22.82 -15.82
CA PRO A 323 25.69 -21.77 -15.85
C PRO A 323 26.88 -21.91 -14.88
N PHE A 324 27.09 -23.07 -14.27
CA PHE A 324 28.06 -23.30 -13.22
C PHE A 324 29.21 -24.30 -13.54
N LEU A 325 29.56 -24.71 -14.81
CA LEU A 325 30.91 -25.21 -15.30
C LEU A 325 30.91 -25.84 -16.77
N PRO A 326 32.06 -26.02 -17.51
CA PRO A 326 32.22 -25.68 -18.96
C PRO A 326 32.60 -26.80 -19.99
N VAL A 327 32.42 -26.54 -21.31
CA VAL A 327 33.15 -27.10 -22.51
C VAL A 327 33.13 -26.07 -23.70
N PHE A 328 34.24 -25.86 -24.44
CA PHE A 328 34.39 -25.03 -25.69
C PHE A 328 34.31 -25.90 -26.98
N PRO A 329 34.17 -25.41 -28.25
CA PRO A 329 33.95 -24.04 -28.80
C PRO A 329 32.81 -23.89 -29.86
N HIS A 330 32.63 -22.64 -30.30
CA HIS A 330 31.98 -22.11 -31.51
C HIS A 330 30.44 -22.04 -31.63
N GLY A 331 29.97 -20.83 -31.96
CA GLY A 331 28.72 -20.64 -32.70
C GLY A 331 27.79 -19.59 -32.11
N SER A 332 27.75 -18.45 -32.78
CA SER A 332 26.77 -17.35 -32.70
C SER A 332 25.30 -17.74 -32.52
N ASN A 333 24.54 -16.75 -32.02
CA ASN A 333 23.09 -16.53 -32.11
C ASN A 333 22.21 -16.93 -30.92
N GLN A 334 21.84 -15.89 -30.16
CA GLN A 334 20.44 -15.45 -29.94
C GLN A 334 19.48 -16.51 -29.30
N PRO A 335 18.17 -16.27 -29.18
CA PRO A 335 17.50 -15.86 -27.95
C PRO A 335 16.56 -16.95 -27.37
N GLN A 336 16.15 -16.75 -26.11
CA GLN A 336 14.78 -16.93 -25.61
C GLN A 336 13.98 -18.25 -25.75
N ARG A 337 13.52 -18.65 -24.55
CA ARG A 337 12.12 -18.81 -24.06
C ARG A 337 11.62 -20.24 -23.80
N SER A 338 10.94 -20.30 -22.65
CA SER A 338 9.71 -21.05 -22.32
C SER A 338 9.82 -22.56 -22.08
N ASN A 339 8.98 -23.22 -21.27
CA ASN A 339 8.16 -22.95 -20.07
C ASN A 339 7.29 -24.22 -19.90
N GLY A 340 6.97 -24.61 -18.65
CA GLY A 340 5.81 -25.45 -18.31
C GLY A 340 6.14 -26.92 -17.94
N GLU A 341 5.55 -27.57 -16.93
CA GLU A 341 4.39 -27.20 -16.08
C GLU A 341 4.31 -28.07 -14.78
N LEU A 342 3.61 -27.51 -13.78
CA LEU A 342 2.78 -28.05 -12.69
C LEU A 342 2.85 -29.53 -12.18
N THR A 343 2.72 -29.65 -10.85
CA THR A 343 2.46 -30.86 -10.04
C THR A 343 1.09 -31.53 -10.26
N LYS A 344 1.05 -32.86 -10.55
CA LYS A 344 0.16 -33.89 -9.90
C LYS A 344 0.57 -35.37 -10.18
N ILE A 345 0.05 -36.26 -9.31
CA ILE A 345 0.19 -37.72 -9.07
C ILE A 345 -0.14 -38.66 -10.27
N MET A 346 0.61 -39.78 -10.33
CA MET A 346 0.54 -41.01 -11.17
C MET A 346 0.58 -40.88 -12.70
N ALA A 347 1.49 -41.68 -13.28
CA ALA A 347 1.87 -41.72 -14.68
C ALA A 347 0.83 -42.38 -15.59
N PRO A 348 0.53 -41.77 -16.76
CA PRO A 348 0.29 -42.48 -18.00
C PRO A 348 1.57 -42.43 -18.87
N GLU A 349 1.93 -43.57 -19.45
CA GLU A 349 2.85 -43.65 -20.58
C GLU A 349 2.42 -42.68 -21.70
N HIS A 350 3.39 -42.08 -22.39
CA HIS A 350 3.77 -42.44 -23.77
C HIS A 350 4.41 -41.28 -24.55
N ARG A 351 5.27 -41.67 -25.52
CA ARG A 351 5.37 -41.13 -26.89
C ARG A 351 5.94 -39.71 -27.10
N LEU A 352 6.93 -39.65 -27.99
CA LEU A 352 6.96 -38.83 -29.22
C LEU A 352 6.04 -37.57 -29.21
N GLU A 353 6.65 -36.37 -29.27
CA GLU A 353 6.11 -35.04 -29.64
C GLU A 353 4.57 -34.79 -29.58
N GLU A 354 4.10 -33.91 -28.67
CA GLU A 354 2.72 -33.37 -28.59
C GLU A 354 2.66 -31.83 -28.29
N PRO A 355 1.57 -31.10 -28.61
CA PRO A 355 1.57 -29.64 -28.92
C PRO A 355 1.45 -28.67 -27.72
N ALA A 356 1.97 -27.43 -27.88
CA ALA A 356 2.06 -26.36 -26.87
C ALA A 356 0.77 -26.03 -26.07
N SER A 357 0.86 -26.02 -24.72
CA SER A 357 -0.26 -25.81 -23.78
C SER A 357 -0.75 -24.34 -23.72
N VAL A 358 -2.06 -24.18 -23.51
CA VAL A 358 -2.77 -22.89 -23.49
C VAL A 358 -2.60 -22.19 -22.14
N GLN A 359 -2.10 -20.95 -22.14
CA GLN A 359 -1.85 -20.17 -20.91
C GLN A 359 -3.05 -19.33 -20.47
N LEU A 360 -3.68 -18.58 -21.39
CA LEU A 360 -4.94 -17.87 -21.13
C LEU A 360 -6.03 -18.44 -22.04
N ALA A 361 -7.16 -18.85 -21.48
CA ALA A 361 -8.32 -19.28 -22.25
C ALA A 361 -9.53 -18.42 -21.91
N VAL A 362 -10.18 -17.92 -22.97
CA VAL A 362 -11.42 -17.15 -22.95
C VAL A 362 -12.45 -18.00 -23.67
N ARG A 363 -13.58 -18.31 -23.01
CA ARG A 363 -14.66 -19.09 -23.59
C ARG A 363 -15.99 -18.34 -23.47
N ASN A 364 -16.65 -18.18 -24.61
CA ASN A 364 -17.98 -17.61 -24.77
C ASN A 364 -18.18 -16.31 -24.00
N LEU A 365 -17.17 -15.43 -24.05
CA LEU A 365 -17.21 -14.17 -23.32
C LEU A 365 -18.31 -13.29 -23.90
N ARG A 366 -19.22 -12.88 -23.01
CA ARG A 366 -20.30 -11.94 -23.29
C ARG A 366 -20.17 -10.72 -22.38
N ARG A 367 -20.29 -9.55 -22.99
CA ARG A 367 -20.29 -8.27 -22.28
C ARG A 367 -21.23 -7.27 -22.93
N SER A 368 -22.10 -6.68 -22.11
CA SER A 368 -22.97 -5.55 -22.41
C SER A 368 -22.60 -4.35 -21.54
N VAL A 369 -22.67 -3.16 -22.11
CA VAL A 369 -22.48 -1.89 -21.40
C VAL A 369 -23.75 -1.08 -21.57
N GLY A 370 -24.49 -0.89 -20.47
CA GLY A 370 -25.87 -0.40 -20.55
C GLY A 370 -26.73 -1.40 -21.31
N ASP A 371 -27.51 -0.91 -22.27
CA ASP A 371 -28.35 -1.74 -23.14
C ASP A 371 -27.60 -2.25 -24.39
N ASN A 372 -26.36 -1.80 -24.61
CA ASN A 372 -25.57 -2.15 -25.79
C ASN A 372 -24.75 -3.43 -25.57
N LEU A 373 -25.00 -4.46 -26.37
CA LEU A 373 -24.20 -5.68 -26.41
C LEU A 373 -22.87 -5.41 -27.13
N ILE A 374 -21.77 -5.43 -26.38
CA ILE A 374 -20.43 -5.14 -26.91
C ILE A 374 -19.78 -6.43 -27.45
N HIS A 375 -19.80 -7.50 -26.65
CA HIS A 375 -19.26 -8.82 -27.00
C HIS A 375 -20.36 -9.87 -26.79
N SER A 376 -20.65 -10.70 -27.79
CA SER A 376 -21.75 -11.67 -27.74
C SER A 376 -21.29 -13.11 -27.50
N ASN A 377 -20.16 -13.53 -28.10
CA ASN A 377 -19.64 -14.89 -27.99
C ASN A 377 -18.14 -14.97 -28.37
N LEU A 378 -17.26 -14.30 -27.61
CA LEU A 378 -15.84 -14.28 -27.93
C LEU A 378 -15.10 -15.44 -27.26
N SER A 379 -14.46 -16.29 -28.07
CA SER A 379 -13.65 -17.44 -27.61
C SER A 379 -12.28 -17.42 -28.26
N PHE A 380 -11.22 -17.42 -27.46
CA PHE A 380 -9.85 -17.56 -27.94
C PHE A 380 -8.93 -18.09 -26.84
N SER A 381 -7.77 -18.59 -27.27
CA SER A 381 -6.70 -19.06 -26.39
C SER A 381 -5.39 -18.40 -26.77
N LEU A 382 -4.58 -18.09 -25.76
CA LEU A 382 -3.24 -17.54 -25.87
C LEU A 382 -2.26 -18.51 -25.21
N ARG A 383 -1.23 -18.93 -25.93
CA ARG A 383 -0.14 -19.78 -25.43
C ARG A 383 0.92 -18.93 -24.73
N SER A 384 1.78 -19.58 -23.94
CA SER A 384 2.89 -18.90 -23.27
C SER A 384 3.78 -18.19 -24.30
N GLY A 385 3.97 -16.89 -24.10
CA GLY A 385 4.82 -16.08 -24.97
C GLY A 385 4.26 -15.73 -26.35
N GLU A 386 3.03 -16.15 -26.65
CA GLU A 386 2.34 -15.79 -27.89
C GLU A 386 1.88 -14.32 -27.84
N ILE A 387 1.87 -13.65 -29.00
CA ILE A 387 1.32 -12.30 -29.17
C ILE A 387 0.03 -12.40 -29.98
N LEU A 388 -1.07 -11.90 -29.42
CA LEU A 388 -2.37 -11.80 -30.07
C LEU A 388 -2.74 -10.33 -30.27
N PHE A 389 -2.77 -9.90 -31.52
CA PHE A 389 -3.21 -8.58 -31.92
C PHE A 389 -4.73 -8.52 -32.01
N VAL A 390 -5.35 -7.55 -31.34
CA VAL A 390 -6.79 -7.32 -31.38
C VAL A 390 -7.08 -6.15 -32.31
N ARG A 391 -7.79 -6.42 -33.41
CA ARG A 391 -8.19 -5.44 -34.42
C ARG A 391 -9.69 -5.28 -34.50
N GLY A 392 -10.12 -4.09 -34.92
CA GLY A 392 -11.51 -3.77 -35.18
C GLY A 392 -11.75 -2.26 -35.16
N PRO A 393 -12.92 -1.79 -35.67
CA PRO A 393 -13.27 -0.37 -35.71
C PRO A 393 -13.14 0.33 -34.36
N SER A 394 -12.98 1.65 -34.37
CA SER A 394 -13.06 2.43 -33.13
C SER A 394 -14.45 2.26 -32.49
N GLY A 395 -14.51 2.15 -31.16
CA GLY A 395 -15.78 1.94 -30.44
C GLY A 395 -16.30 0.49 -30.36
N VAL A 396 -15.68 -0.48 -31.04
CA VAL A 396 -16.10 -1.91 -31.00
C VAL A 396 -15.86 -2.61 -29.65
N GLY A 397 -15.26 -1.92 -28.67
CA GLY A 397 -15.02 -2.48 -27.33
C GLY A 397 -13.67 -3.17 -27.13
N LYS A 398 -12.61 -2.78 -27.87
CA LYS A 398 -11.24 -3.28 -27.69
C LYS A 398 -10.71 -3.07 -26.26
N SER A 399 -10.77 -1.84 -25.74
CA SER A 399 -10.39 -1.54 -24.36
C SER A 399 -11.29 -2.23 -23.35
N VAL A 400 -12.59 -2.37 -23.64
CA VAL A 400 -13.54 -3.13 -22.80
C VAL A 400 -13.14 -4.60 -22.72
N LEU A 401 -12.69 -5.20 -23.82
CA LEU A 401 -12.17 -6.57 -23.81
C LEU A 401 -10.96 -6.69 -22.88
N LEU A 402 -9.94 -5.84 -23.03
CA LEU A 402 -8.75 -5.88 -22.17
C LEU A 402 -9.12 -5.72 -20.68
N ARG A 403 -10.04 -4.79 -20.37
CA ARG A 403 -10.53 -4.59 -19.00
C ARG A 403 -11.30 -5.80 -18.46
N CYS A 404 -12.06 -6.50 -19.29
CA CYS A 404 -12.73 -7.75 -18.91
C CYS A 404 -11.69 -8.85 -18.60
N LEU A 405 -10.64 -8.98 -19.41
CA LEU A 405 -9.57 -9.97 -19.18
C LEU A 405 -8.81 -9.67 -17.87
N ALA A 406 -8.57 -8.40 -17.54
CA ALA A 406 -8.02 -7.96 -16.27
C ALA A 406 -9.01 -8.05 -15.10
N CYS A 407 -10.26 -8.48 -15.34
CA CYS A 407 -11.36 -8.46 -14.37
C CYS A 407 -11.62 -7.08 -13.76
N LEU A 408 -11.28 -5.99 -14.46
CA LEU A 408 -11.58 -4.60 -14.07
C LEU A 408 -13.02 -4.23 -14.42
N ASP A 409 -13.57 -4.83 -15.48
CA ASP A 409 -14.98 -4.78 -15.83
C ASP A 409 -15.61 -6.18 -15.64
N PRO A 410 -16.89 -6.27 -15.18
CA PRO A 410 -17.57 -7.55 -15.04
C PRO A 410 -17.83 -8.19 -16.41
N ILE A 411 -17.76 -9.52 -16.47
CA ILE A 411 -18.29 -10.32 -17.59
C ILE A 411 -19.73 -10.74 -17.27
N ASP A 412 -20.61 -10.76 -18.27
CA ASP A 412 -22.03 -11.11 -18.05
C ASP A 412 -22.25 -12.62 -18.17
N SER A 413 -21.51 -13.28 -19.07
CA SER A 413 -21.45 -14.74 -19.19
C SER A 413 -20.16 -15.17 -19.89
N GLY A 414 -19.82 -16.46 -19.79
CA GLY A 414 -18.56 -17.02 -20.26
C GLY A 414 -17.59 -17.30 -19.11
N SER A 415 -16.39 -17.76 -19.45
CA SER A 415 -15.35 -18.11 -18.46
C SER A 415 -13.97 -17.64 -18.89
N LEU A 416 -13.21 -17.14 -17.92
CA LEU A 416 -11.79 -16.84 -18.05
C LEU A 416 -10.98 -17.88 -17.27
N SER A 417 -9.82 -18.27 -17.78
CA SER A 417 -8.88 -19.11 -17.02
C SER A 417 -7.44 -18.80 -17.39
N LEU A 418 -6.57 -18.80 -16.39
CA LEU A 418 -5.12 -18.68 -16.50
C LEU A 418 -4.51 -20.00 -16.01
N SER A 419 -3.77 -20.69 -16.87
CA SER A 419 -3.23 -22.04 -16.63
C SER A 419 -4.30 -23.00 -16.09
N GLY A 420 -5.47 -22.98 -16.74
CA GLY A 420 -6.63 -23.81 -16.38
C GLY A 420 -7.40 -23.39 -15.11
N GLN A 421 -6.96 -22.36 -14.39
CA GLN A 421 -7.64 -21.89 -13.17
C GLN A 421 -8.38 -20.56 -13.38
N PRO A 422 -9.62 -20.42 -12.89
CA PRO A 422 -10.40 -19.20 -13.05
C PRO A 422 -9.98 -18.08 -12.06
N PRO A 423 -10.32 -16.81 -12.32
CA PRO A 423 -9.92 -15.66 -11.49
C PRO A 423 -10.24 -15.79 -10.00
N GLU A 424 -11.34 -16.46 -9.66
CA GLU A 424 -11.82 -16.62 -8.28
C GLU A 424 -10.86 -17.48 -7.44
N LYS A 425 -10.20 -18.49 -8.05
CA LYS A 425 -9.22 -19.35 -7.36
C LYS A 425 -7.91 -18.63 -7.06
N TRP A 426 -7.50 -17.71 -7.94
CA TRP A 426 -6.32 -16.89 -7.73
C TRP A 426 -6.57 -15.79 -6.69
N GLY A 427 -7.82 -15.31 -6.60
CA GLY A 427 -8.15 -14.03 -5.98
C GLY A 427 -7.82 -12.88 -6.93
N LEU A 428 -8.75 -11.93 -7.08
CA LEU A 428 -8.65 -10.88 -8.10
C LEU A 428 -7.38 -10.01 -8.02
N PRO A 429 -6.86 -9.62 -6.83
CA PRO A 429 -5.59 -8.88 -6.75
C PRO A 429 -4.42 -9.70 -7.32
N ARG A 430 -4.36 -10.99 -7.02
CA ARG A 430 -3.32 -11.89 -7.56
C ARG A 430 -3.51 -12.14 -9.04
N TRP A 431 -4.75 -12.33 -9.51
CA TRP A 431 -5.06 -12.41 -10.94
C TRP A 431 -4.51 -11.20 -11.69
N ARG A 432 -4.78 -9.98 -11.23
CA ARG A 432 -4.31 -8.73 -11.88
C ARG A 432 -2.80 -8.54 -11.81
N SER A 433 -2.15 -9.07 -10.79
CA SER A 433 -0.68 -9.12 -10.77
C SER A 433 -0.13 -10.00 -11.91
N LEU A 434 -0.81 -11.08 -12.29
CA LEU A 434 -0.40 -12.00 -13.34
C LEU A 434 -0.91 -11.59 -14.73
N VAL A 435 -2.11 -11.00 -14.80
CA VAL A 435 -2.79 -10.52 -16.00
C VAL A 435 -2.88 -9.00 -15.89
N THR A 436 -1.76 -8.34 -16.21
CA THR A 436 -1.58 -6.91 -15.96
C THR A 436 -2.05 -6.08 -17.15
N TYR A 437 -2.92 -5.11 -16.88
CA TYR A 437 -3.41 -4.15 -17.86
C TYR A 437 -2.59 -2.86 -17.84
N VAL A 438 -2.09 -2.47 -19.01
CA VAL A 438 -1.38 -1.20 -19.22
C VAL A 438 -2.31 -0.26 -19.97
N HIS A 439 -2.69 0.82 -19.30
CA HIS A 439 -3.59 1.83 -19.86
C HIS A 439 -2.95 2.59 -21.03
N GLN A 440 -3.80 3.00 -21.99
CA GLN A 440 -3.42 3.90 -23.08
C GLN A 440 -3.12 5.33 -22.58
N ALA A 441 -3.89 5.80 -21.60
CA ALA A 441 -3.80 7.17 -21.10
C ALA A 441 -2.55 7.39 -20.24
N ARG A 442 -1.97 8.60 -20.33
CA ARG A 442 -0.89 9.04 -19.44
C ARG A 442 -1.45 9.19 -18.02
N ILE A 443 -0.97 8.36 -17.10
CA ILE A 443 -1.37 8.42 -15.70
C ILE A 443 -0.33 9.22 -14.93
N ALA A 444 -0.71 10.40 -14.46
CA ALA A 444 0.14 11.20 -13.59
C ALA A 444 0.10 10.62 -12.17
N HIS A 445 1.07 9.78 -11.84
CA HIS A 445 1.26 9.32 -10.47
C HIS A 445 1.97 10.41 -9.63
N PRO A 446 1.67 10.54 -8.33
CA PRO A 446 2.45 11.41 -7.46
C PRO A 446 3.89 10.89 -7.31
N GLY A 447 4.85 11.81 -7.26
CA GLY A 447 6.27 11.46 -7.07
C GLY A 447 6.96 11.03 -8.37
N THR A 448 7.87 10.07 -8.27
CA THR A 448 8.70 9.58 -9.39
C THR A 448 8.33 8.15 -9.79
N PRO A 449 8.69 7.69 -11.01
CA PRO A 449 8.48 6.29 -11.41
C PRO A 449 9.12 5.26 -10.48
N SER A 450 10.31 5.54 -9.95
CA SER A 450 10.98 4.65 -8.98
C SER A 450 10.17 4.50 -7.69
N GLN A 451 9.63 5.61 -7.17
CA GLN A 451 8.75 5.58 -5.99
C GLN A 451 7.45 4.82 -6.27
N TYR A 452 6.87 5.00 -7.47
CA TYR A 452 5.68 4.27 -7.87
C TYR A 452 5.95 2.77 -7.98
N TYR A 453 7.07 2.37 -8.61
CA TYR A 453 7.47 0.97 -8.70
C TYR A 453 7.69 0.34 -7.33
N PHE A 454 8.42 1.02 -6.43
CA PHE A 454 8.62 0.58 -5.06
C PHE A 454 7.28 0.41 -4.31
N ARG A 455 6.33 1.31 -4.52
CA ARG A 455 4.98 1.17 -3.97
C ARG A 455 4.25 -0.06 -4.50
N LEU A 456 4.32 -0.33 -5.81
CA LEU A 456 3.69 -1.51 -6.41
C LEU A 456 4.26 -2.81 -5.83
N GLN A 457 5.55 -2.84 -5.52
CA GLN A 457 6.20 -3.99 -4.88
C GLN A 457 5.71 -4.28 -3.46
N GLN A 458 5.18 -3.26 -2.77
CA GLN A 458 4.65 -3.40 -1.41
C GLN A 458 3.19 -3.91 -1.37
N LEU A 459 2.51 -3.95 -2.52
CA LEU A 459 1.15 -4.48 -2.62
C LEU A 459 1.13 -5.96 -2.23
N ALA A 460 0.12 -6.37 -1.46
CA ALA A 460 0.01 -7.74 -0.96
C ALA A 460 0.14 -8.81 -2.07
N ALA A 461 -0.43 -8.55 -3.26
CA ALA A 461 -0.36 -9.47 -4.40
C ALA A 461 1.05 -9.58 -5.04
N GLN A 462 1.92 -8.59 -4.82
CA GLN A 462 3.24 -8.46 -5.47
C GLN A 462 4.42 -8.79 -4.54
N ARG A 463 4.23 -8.79 -3.21
CA ARG A 463 5.32 -8.97 -2.23
C ARG A 463 6.18 -10.22 -2.46
N SER A 464 5.55 -11.34 -2.81
CA SER A 464 6.20 -12.65 -2.99
C SER A 464 6.60 -12.98 -4.43
N ARG A 465 6.56 -12.01 -5.34
CA ARG A 465 6.84 -12.25 -6.77
C ARG A 465 8.26 -11.88 -7.14
N GLU A 466 8.83 -12.66 -8.04
CA GLU A 466 10.06 -12.31 -8.75
C GLU A 466 9.90 -10.99 -9.50
N ARG A 467 11.01 -10.27 -9.64
CA ARG A 467 11.05 -8.94 -10.24
C ARG A 467 12.13 -8.86 -11.31
N GLY A 468 11.91 -7.99 -12.28
CA GLY A 468 12.92 -7.58 -13.26
C GLY A 468 13.69 -6.36 -12.79
N ASP A 469 14.84 -6.13 -13.42
CA ASP A 469 15.64 -4.93 -13.21
C ASP A 469 15.05 -3.75 -14.00
N LEU A 470 14.30 -2.89 -13.30
CA LEU A 470 13.59 -1.77 -13.93
C LEU A 470 14.53 -0.82 -14.71
N PRO A 471 15.68 -0.37 -14.18
CA PRO A 471 16.67 0.38 -14.95
C PRO A 471 17.04 -0.27 -16.29
N SER A 472 17.43 -1.56 -16.30
CA SER A 472 17.79 -2.25 -17.55
C SER A 472 16.61 -2.36 -18.52
N ILE A 473 15.40 -2.61 -18.02
CA ILE A 473 14.19 -2.65 -18.86
C ILE A 473 13.91 -1.28 -19.48
N VAL A 474 14.03 -0.20 -18.71
CA VAL A 474 13.83 1.17 -19.20
C VAL A 474 14.87 1.54 -20.26
N SER A 475 16.13 1.13 -20.07
CA SER A 475 17.18 1.26 -21.11
C SER A 475 16.84 0.49 -22.37
N SER A 476 16.30 -0.73 -22.26
CA SER A 476 15.85 -1.51 -23.43
C SER A 476 14.70 -0.84 -24.20
N LEU A 477 13.89 -0.02 -23.52
CA LEU A 477 12.83 0.80 -24.12
C LEU A 477 13.36 2.13 -24.69
N GLY A 478 14.68 2.34 -24.70
CA GLY A 478 15.33 3.52 -25.27
C GLY A 478 15.22 4.77 -24.41
N LEU A 479 15.26 4.62 -23.10
CA LEU A 479 15.26 5.71 -22.13
C LEU A 479 16.46 5.60 -21.19
N GLU A 480 17.01 6.76 -20.81
CA GLU A 480 18.06 6.83 -19.79
C GLU A 480 17.47 6.54 -18.39
N PRO A 481 18.10 5.71 -17.54
CA PRO A 481 17.57 5.32 -16.22
C PRO A 481 17.26 6.50 -15.29
N GLU A 482 17.88 7.65 -15.48
CA GLU A 482 17.64 8.89 -14.74
C GLU A 482 16.18 9.34 -14.80
N VAL A 483 15.45 8.97 -15.86
CA VAL A 483 14.01 9.24 -16.03
C VAL A 483 13.18 8.68 -14.87
N LEU A 484 13.67 7.63 -14.19
CA LEU A 484 12.99 7.00 -13.05
C LEU A 484 12.96 7.87 -11.79
N ASN A 485 13.81 8.90 -11.73
CA ASN A 485 13.93 9.82 -10.60
C ASN A 485 13.32 11.21 -10.90
N GLN A 486 12.83 11.42 -12.12
CA GLN A 486 12.10 12.64 -12.49
C GLN A 486 10.64 12.56 -12.06
N ALA A 487 10.00 13.71 -11.83
CA ALA A 487 8.59 13.71 -11.49
C ALA A 487 7.75 13.27 -12.70
N TRP A 488 6.67 12.52 -12.48
CA TRP A 488 5.80 12.05 -13.58
C TRP A 488 5.32 13.17 -14.50
N GLN A 489 5.16 14.38 -13.97
CA GLN A 489 4.71 15.59 -14.67
C GLN A 489 5.75 16.12 -15.66
N GLU A 490 7.04 15.93 -15.38
CA GLU A 490 8.18 16.40 -16.18
C GLU A 490 8.43 15.52 -17.41
N LEU A 491 7.95 14.26 -17.38
CA LEU A 491 8.12 13.31 -18.49
C LEU A 491 7.31 13.71 -19.73
N SER A 492 7.84 13.49 -20.93
CA SER A 492 7.03 13.57 -22.15
C SER A 492 5.96 12.46 -22.17
N GLY A 493 4.89 12.62 -22.97
CA GLY A 493 3.84 11.60 -23.07
C GLY A 493 4.39 10.22 -23.45
N GLY A 494 5.27 10.17 -24.46
CA GLY A 494 5.92 8.93 -24.90
C GLY A 494 6.93 8.37 -23.89
N GLN A 495 7.62 9.22 -23.12
CA GLN A 495 8.47 8.77 -22.00
C GLN A 495 7.63 8.14 -20.90
N ALA A 496 6.56 8.81 -20.45
CA ALA A 496 5.67 8.31 -19.41
C ALA A 496 5.02 6.98 -19.80
N GLN A 497 4.62 6.81 -21.06
CA GLN A 497 4.05 5.56 -21.58
C GLN A 497 5.09 4.42 -21.55
N ARG A 498 6.31 4.66 -22.05
CA ARG A 498 7.40 3.68 -22.03
C ARG A 498 7.84 3.33 -20.60
N VAL A 499 7.90 4.30 -19.70
CA VAL A 499 8.20 4.04 -18.27
C VAL A 499 7.09 3.21 -17.62
N SER A 500 5.82 3.51 -17.90
CA SER A 500 4.68 2.71 -17.40
C SER A 500 4.74 1.26 -17.90
N LEU A 501 5.09 1.07 -19.18
CA LEU A 501 5.33 -0.25 -19.75
C LEU A 501 6.53 -0.94 -19.09
N GLY A 502 7.64 -0.23 -18.89
CA GLY A 502 8.83 -0.76 -18.21
C GLY A 502 8.53 -1.23 -16.79
N ILE A 503 7.71 -0.47 -16.04
CA ILE A 503 7.23 -0.87 -14.71
C ILE A 503 6.38 -2.14 -14.79
N ALA A 504 5.45 -2.23 -15.74
CA ALA A 504 4.63 -3.42 -15.93
C ALA A 504 5.49 -4.66 -16.27
N LEU A 505 6.49 -4.51 -17.14
CA LEU A 505 7.44 -5.58 -17.49
C LEU A 505 8.31 -5.99 -16.30
N ALA A 506 8.76 -5.04 -15.49
CA ALA A 506 9.57 -5.30 -14.30
C ALA A 506 8.80 -6.09 -13.23
N LEU A 507 7.46 -6.06 -13.24
CA LEU A 507 6.61 -6.90 -12.39
C LEU A 507 6.42 -8.34 -12.91
N LYS A 508 7.10 -8.72 -14.01
CA LYS A 508 7.11 -10.06 -14.63
C LYS A 508 5.71 -10.70 -14.75
N PRO A 509 4.72 -10.07 -15.42
CA PRO A 509 3.38 -10.63 -15.58
C PRO A 509 3.41 -11.89 -16.44
N ALA A 510 2.44 -12.78 -16.24
CA ALA A 510 2.23 -13.94 -17.11
C ALA A 510 1.57 -13.53 -18.43
N ILE A 511 0.59 -12.63 -18.34
CA ILE A 511 -0.15 -12.05 -19.45
C ILE A 511 -0.07 -10.54 -19.37
N LEU A 512 0.29 -9.89 -20.47
CA LEU A 512 0.32 -8.44 -20.61
C LEU A 512 -0.79 -7.99 -21.55
N LEU A 513 -1.65 -7.10 -21.07
CA LEU A 513 -2.76 -6.54 -21.83
C LEU A 513 -2.43 -5.10 -22.19
N LEU A 514 -2.19 -4.85 -23.48
CA LEU A 514 -1.66 -3.59 -23.97
C LEU A 514 -2.69 -2.85 -24.82
N ASP A 515 -3.06 -1.66 -24.36
CA ASP A 515 -3.98 -0.76 -25.05
C ASP A 515 -3.19 0.33 -25.79
N GLU A 516 -2.89 0.09 -27.07
CA GLU A 516 -2.14 1.01 -27.94
C GLU A 516 -0.84 1.57 -27.34
N PRO A 517 0.08 0.71 -26.87
CA PRO A 517 1.32 1.13 -26.19
C PRO A 517 2.31 1.92 -27.08
N THR A 518 2.09 1.94 -28.40
CA THR A 518 2.99 2.57 -29.39
C THR A 518 2.34 3.70 -30.20
N SER A 519 1.06 4.03 -29.99
CA SER A 519 0.34 4.99 -30.85
C SER A 519 0.85 6.43 -30.75
N SER A 520 1.48 6.78 -29.63
CA SER A 520 2.01 8.12 -29.36
C SER A 520 3.55 8.20 -29.47
N LEU A 521 4.19 7.19 -30.09
CA LEU A 521 5.65 7.09 -30.21
C LEU A 521 6.12 7.35 -31.64
N ASP A 522 7.32 7.92 -31.77
CA ASP A 522 8.05 7.96 -33.04
C ASP A 522 8.49 6.53 -33.45
N ALA A 523 8.81 6.34 -34.73
CA ALA A 523 9.14 5.04 -35.29
C ALA A 523 10.31 4.35 -34.56
N ALA A 524 11.39 5.08 -34.23
CA ALA A 524 12.55 4.52 -33.55
C ALA A 524 12.24 4.11 -32.10
N SER A 525 11.42 4.89 -31.39
CA SER A 525 10.93 4.52 -30.05
C SER A 525 9.98 3.32 -30.11
N ALA A 526 9.11 3.24 -31.12
CA ALA A 526 8.18 2.12 -31.31
C ALA A 526 8.92 0.80 -31.56
N GLU A 527 9.97 0.80 -32.39
CA GLU A 527 10.81 -0.39 -32.66
C GLU A 527 11.48 -0.94 -31.39
N LYS A 528 11.94 -0.05 -30.50
CA LYS A 528 12.52 -0.46 -29.21
C LYS A 528 11.47 -1.11 -28.29
N VAL A 529 10.26 -0.55 -28.25
CA VAL A 529 9.12 -1.14 -27.52
C VAL A 529 8.74 -2.49 -28.08
N GLU A 530 8.62 -2.61 -29.41
CA GLU A 530 8.34 -3.86 -30.11
C GLU A 530 9.39 -4.94 -29.79
N SER A 531 10.68 -4.58 -29.82
CA SER A 531 11.79 -5.49 -29.50
C SER A 531 11.78 -5.96 -28.04
N ALA A 532 11.50 -5.05 -27.10
CA ALA A 532 11.37 -5.41 -25.67
C ALA A 532 10.18 -6.34 -25.42
N LEU A 533 9.06 -6.13 -26.11
CA LEU A 533 7.86 -6.96 -25.99
C LEU A 533 8.03 -8.36 -26.59
N LYS A 534 8.73 -8.48 -27.73
CA LYS A 534 9.17 -9.81 -28.24
C LYS A 534 9.99 -10.54 -27.19
N THR A 535 10.83 -9.80 -26.45
CA THR A 535 11.81 -10.40 -25.56
C THR A 535 11.35 -10.66 -24.10
N CYS A 536 10.13 -10.27 -23.73
CA CYS A 536 9.71 -10.22 -22.32
C CYS A 536 9.28 -11.53 -21.62
N GLY A 537 9.01 -12.61 -22.34
CA GLY A 537 8.51 -13.89 -21.81
C GLY A 537 6.99 -14.02 -21.68
N ALA A 538 6.26 -12.90 -21.53
CA ALA A 538 4.82 -12.90 -21.29
C ALA A 538 3.99 -13.21 -22.54
N GLY A 539 2.82 -13.81 -22.36
CA GLY A 539 1.76 -13.80 -23.39
C GLY A 539 1.19 -12.40 -23.52
N ILE A 540 1.00 -11.90 -24.73
CA ILE A 540 0.58 -10.51 -24.96
C ILE A 540 -0.76 -10.47 -25.71
N VAL A 541 -1.71 -9.71 -25.19
CA VAL A 541 -2.88 -9.26 -25.96
C VAL A 541 -2.69 -7.79 -26.27
N TRP A 542 -2.52 -7.46 -27.55
CA TRP A 542 -2.10 -6.14 -28.01
C TRP A 542 -3.17 -5.50 -28.90
N VAL A 543 -3.78 -4.42 -28.43
CA VAL A 543 -4.62 -3.55 -29.27
C VAL A 543 -3.74 -2.57 -30.04
N SER A 544 -3.78 -2.62 -31.37
CA SER A 544 -3.01 -1.73 -32.24
C SER A 544 -3.84 -1.27 -33.45
N HIS A 545 -3.60 -0.02 -33.85
CA HIS A 545 -4.14 0.56 -35.08
C HIS A 545 -3.20 0.42 -36.29
N ASP A 546 -1.97 -0.04 -36.09
CA ASP A 546 -1.00 -0.20 -37.17
C ASP A 546 -1.24 -1.54 -37.92
N PRO A 547 -1.59 -1.49 -39.22
CA PRO A 547 -1.85 -2.67 -40.02
C PRO A 547 -0.60 -3.53 -40.26
N GLN A 548 0.61 -2.99 -40.15
CA GLN A 548 1.87 -3.68 -40.40
C GLN A 548 2.54 -4.20 -39.11
N GLN A 549 2.08 -3.79 -37.92
CA GLN A 549 2.71 -4.17 -36.66
C GLN A 549 2.73 -5.68 -36.38
N PRO A 550 1.68 -6.49 -36.70
CA PRO A 550 1.76 -7.94 -36.58
C PRO A 550 2.79 -8.58 -37.51
N ASP A 551 3.00 -8.00 -38.70
CA ASP A 551 4.00 -8.50 -39.65
C ASP A 551 5.42 -8.18 -39.15
N ARG A 552 5.62 -7.01 -38.55
CA ARG A 552 6.90 -6.63 -37.93
C ARG A 552 7.19 -7.42 -36.66
N VAL A 553 6.19 -7.61 -35.81
CA VAL A 553 6.37 -8.14 -34.46
C VAL A 553 6.24 -9.67 -34.42
N GLY A 554 5.44 -10.24 -35.32
CA GLY A 554 5.03 -11.64 -35.28
C GLY A 554 3.91 -11.84 -34.25
N GLY A 555 2.74 -12.27 -34.69
CA GLY A 555 1.62 -12.58 -33.81
C GLY A 555 0.35 -12.97 -34.55
N ARG A 556 -0.58 -13.62 -33.84
CA ARG A 556 -1.91 -13.92 -34.37
C ARG A 556 -2.79 -12.69 -34.33
N VAL A 557 -3.71 -12.57 -35.28
CA VAL A 557 -4.68 -11.45 -35.32
C VAL A 557 -6.07 -11.97 -34.98
N LEU A 558 -6.72 -11.33 -34.01
CA LEU A 558 -8.12 -11.48 -33.67
C LEU A 558 -8.88 -10.25 -34.18
N ASN A 559 -9.73 -10.44 -35.19
CA ASN A 559 -10.61 -9.39 -35.69
C ASN A 559 -11.92 -9.42 -34.90
N LEU A 560 -12.25 -8.33 -34.21
CA LEU A 560 -13.55 -8.17 -33.58
C LEU A 560 -14.57 -7.75 -34.65
N PRO A 561 -15.71 -8.45 -34.76
CA PRO A 561 -16.77 -8.07 -35.69
C PRO A 561 -17.33 -6.70 -35.29
N ALA A 562 -17.69 -5.87 -36.27
CA ALA A 562 -18.42 -4.64 -36.01
C ALA A 562 -19.75 -5.01 -35.33
N GLY A 563 -19.89 -4.70 -34.04
CA GLY A 563 -21.17 -4.84 -33.35
C GLY A 563 -22.23 -4.01 -34.07
N THR A 564 -23.45 -4.55 -34.17
CA THR A 564 -24.64 -3.83 -34.64
C THR A 564 -24.74 -2.49 -33.92
N GLU A 565 -24.81 -1.41 -34.70
CA GLU A 565 -24.92 -0.02 -34.25
C GLU A 565 -26.11 0.16 -33.29
N GLY A 566 -25.85 0.04 -31.99
CA GLY A 566 -26.72 0.51 -30.93
C GLY A 566 -26.27 1.92 -30.53
N GLN A 567 -27.11 2.92 -30.82
CA GLN A 567 -26.87 4.34 -30.54
C GLN A 567 -26.10 4.57 -29.23
N ALA A 568 -25.04 5.36 -29.31
CA ALA A 568 -24.27 5.80 -28.16
C ALA A 568 -25.19 6.56 -27.18
N GLY A 569 -25.48 5.96 -26.03
CA GLY A 569 -26.06 6.66 -24.88
C GLY A 569 -25.08 7.74 -24.38
N PRO A 570 -25.57 8.83 -23.78
CA PRO A 570 -24.73 9.97 -23.41
C PRO A 570 -23.65 9.54 -22.43
N GLY A 571 -22.39 9.81 -22.79
CA GLY A 571 -21.23 9.56 -21.94
C GLY A 571 -21.38 10.25 -20.59
N VAL A 572 -20.96 9.57 -19.52
CA VAL A 572 -20.82 10.17 -18.20
C VAL A 572 -19.91 11.41 -18.34
N PRO A 573 -20.35 12.61 -17.95
CA PRO A 573 -19.60 13.82 -18.19
C PRO A 573 -18.27 13.77 -17.44
N LYS A 574 -17.16 13.98 -18.16
CA LYS A 574 -15.90 14.37 -17.52
C LYS A 574 -16.13 15.72 -16.83
N PRO A 575 -15.80 15.88 -15.53
CA PRO A 575 -15.84 17.19 -14.91
C PRO A 575 -14.81 18.09 -15.62
N GLU A 576 -15.28 19.14 -16.28
CA GLU A 576 -14.40 20.11 -16.90
C GLU A 576 -13.60 20.86 -15.83
N PRO A 577 -12.32 21.18 -16.09
CA PRO A 577 -11.59 22.13 -15.25
C PRO A 577 -12.26 23.50 -15.39
N ASN A 578 -12.64 24.09 -14.26
CA ASN A 578 -13.29 25.39 -14.09
C ASN A 578 -12.94 26.41 -15.21
N THR A 579 -13.78 26.48 -16.22
CA THR A 579 -13.77 27.59 -17.18
C THR A 579 -14.76 28.63 -16.66
N GLN A 580 -14.23 29.77 -16.23
CA GLN A 580 -15.01 30.96 -15.93
C GLN A 580 -15.71 31.41 -17.23
N ILE A 581 -17.02 31.22 -17.31
CA ILE A 581 -17.86 31.83 -18.35
C ILE A 581 -18.79 32.83 -17.67
N ALA A 582 -18.49 34.09 -17.89
CA ALA A 582 -19.43 35.19 -17.75
C ALA A 582 -20.47 35.11 -18.86
N MET A 583 -21.78 35.11 -18.55
CA MET A 583 -22.78 35.86 -19.30
C MET A 583 -24.19 35.82 -18.69
N ALA A 584 -24.80 37.01 -18.68
CA ALA A 584 -26.17 37.37 -19.06
C ALA A 584 -27.38 36.61 -18.48
N LEU A 585 -28.22 37.40 -17.77
CA LEU A 585 -29.66 37.23 -17.61
C LEU A 585 -30.35 36.78 -18.92
N PRO A 586 -31.44 35.98 -18.89
CA PRO A 586 -32.68 36.36 -18.18
C PRO A 586 -33.49 35.19 -17.57
N PHE A 587 -33.90 35.31 -16.31
CA PHE A 587 -35.14 34.68 -15.82
C PHE A 587 -35.66 35.42 -14.58
N ALA A 588 -36.22 36.60 -14.85
CA ALA A 588 -37.23 37.18 -14.00
C ALA A 588 -38.56 36.46 -14.30
N GLN A 589 -39.44 36.36 -13.30
CA GLN A 589 -40.80 35.78 -13.33
C GLN A 589 -40.89 34.30 -12.89
N SER A 590 -40.99 34.08 -11.57
CA SER A 590 -41.96 33.12 -10.98
C SER A 590 -41.84 32.93 -9.45
N LEU A 591 -40.88 33.54 -8.74
CA LEU A 591 -40.80 33.46 -7.27
C LEU A 591 -41.09 34.80 -6.57
N ASN A 592 -42.14 35.48 -7.02
CA ASN A 592 -42.65 36.72 -6.40
C ASN A 592 -43.87 36.51 -5.48
N ALA A 593 -44.17 35.28 -5.05
CA ALA A 593 -45.41 35.00 -4.31
C ALA A 593 -45.26 34.65 -2.82
N THR A 594 -44.05 34.68 -2.23
CA THR A 594 -43.90 34.34 -0.79
C THR A 594 -43.00 35.28 0.02
N ALA A 595 -42.45 36.33 -0.59
CA ALA A 595 -41.59 37.30 0.11
C ALA A 595 -42.30 38.63 0.44
N THR A 596 -43.47 38.90 -0.13
CA THR A 596 -44.23 40.15 0.08
C THR A 596 -45.24 40.04 1.23
N GLY A 597 -45.43 38.86 1.84
CA GLY A 597 -46.40 38.64 2.91
C GLY A 597 -45.90 38.92 4.34
N CYS A 598 -44.59 39.06 4.57
CA CYS A 598 -44.04 39.17 5.92
C CYS A 598 -43.43 40.54 6.26
N MET A 599 -43.42 41.51 5.34
CA MET A 599 -42.95 42.88 5.64
C MET A 599 -44.07 43.86 6.08
N LEU A 600 -45.33 43.42 6.11
CA LEU A 600 -46.48 44.24 6.54
C LEU A 600 -47.18 43.76 7.83
N ALA A 601 -46.55 42.86 8.59
CA ALA A 601 -47.05 42.41 9.90
C ALA A 601 -46.24 42.96 11.08
N LEU A 602 -45.61 44.13 10.92
CA LEU A 602 -45.08 44.95 12.02
C LEU A 602 -46.04 46.11 12.33
N SER A 603 -47.31 45.75 12.51
CA SER A 603 -48.31 46.56 13.21
C SER A 603 -49.02 45.63 14.18
N MET A 604 -48.33 45.25 15.26
CA MET A 604 -48.97 44.66 16.42
C MET A 604 -48.86 45.64 17.58
N ASP A 605 -50.03 46.22 17.84
CA ASP A 605 -50.55 46.81 19.08
C ASP A 605 -49.67 46.67 20.34
N PRO A 606 -49.37 47.76 21.08
CA PRO A 606 -48.56 47.74 22.30
C PRO A 606 -49.29 47.20 23.55
N THR A 607 -50.28 46.32 23.41
CA THR A 607 -51.22 45.92 24.48
C THR A 607 -51.21 44.42 24.81
N SER A 608 -50.07 43.74 24.73
CA SER A 608 -49.89 42.38 25.28
C SER A 608 -48.80 42.34 26.36
N HIS A 609 -48.92 43.22 27.35
CA HIS A 609 -48.14 43.24 28.59
C HIS A 609 -48.67 42.28 29.69
N LEU A 610 -49.50 41.28 29.35
CA LEU A 610 -50.35 40.60 30.36
C LEU A 610 -50.21 39.08 30.52
N LEU A 611 -49.11 38.44 30.08
CA LEU A 611 -48.95 36.98 30.26
C LEU A 611 -47.58 36.50 30.79
N PHE A 612 -46.74 37.42 31.28
CA PHE A 612 -45.52 37.08 32.03
C PHE A 612 -45.56 37.70 33.43
N ASP A 613 -46.56 37.32 34.22
CA ASP A 613 -46.55 37.52 35.67
C ASP A 613 -46.68 36.15 36.34
N TYR A 614 -45.54 35.62 36.82
CA TYR A 614 -45.53 34.59 37.84
C TYR A 614 -45.09 35.25 39.14
N HIS A 615 -46.07 35.44 40.01
CA HIS A 615 -45.93 35.95 41.37
C HIS A 615 -45.00 35.04 42.19
N ASP A 616 -43.98 35.61 42.85
CA ASP A 616 -43.76 35.29 44.27
C ASP A 616 -43.21 36.51 45.01
N GLY A 617 -43.75 36.72 46.21
CA GLY A 617 -43.60 37.93 47.01
C GLY A 617 -42.52 37.84 48.09
N SER A 618 -42.08 39.03 48.51
CA SER A 618 -41.57 39.39 49.84
C SER A 618 -40.29 38.72 50.38
N VAL A 619 -39.12 39.33 50.12
CA VAL A 619 -37.98 39.46 51.08
C VAL A 619 -37.19 40.75 50.73
N PRO A 620 -36.70 41.59 51.69
CA PRO A 620 -36.03 42.85 51.37
C PRO A 620 -34.65 42.63 50.74
N VAL A 621 -34.43 43.22 49.56
CA VAL A 621 -33.27 42.97 48.69
C VAL A 621 -32.10 43.89 49.03
N GLY A 622 -31.05 43.29 49.57
CA GLY A 622 -29.69 43.82 49.61
C GLY A 622 -28.69 42.75 49.17
N LYS A 623 -28.88 42.15 48.00
CA LYS A 623 -27.93 41.21 47.37
C LYS A 623 -27.87 41.49 45.87
N ARG A 624 -26.64 41.66 45.34
CA ARG A 624 -26.32 41.95 43.94
C ARG A 624 -27.08 41.03 42.97
N GLU A 625 -27.92 41.60 42.13
CA GLU A 625 -28.60 40.94 41.02
C GLU A 625 -27.63 40.70 39.87
N GLY A 626 -27.33 39.43 39.59
CA GLY A 626 -26.50 39.00 38.46
C GLY A 626 -27.30 38.20 37.44
N GLY A 627 -28.44 38.74 36.99
CA GLY A 627 -29.24 38.14 35.92
C GLY A 627 -28.74 38.53 34.51
N PRO A 628 -28.99 37.73 33.47
CA PRO A 628 -28.59 38.05 32.09
C PRO A 628 -29.30 39.30 31.56
N VAL A 629 -28.57 40.14 30.82
CA VAL A 629 -29.09 41.38 30.23
C VAL A 629 -30.17 41.08 29.18
N PHE A 630 -31.36 41.65 29.34
CA PHE A 630 -32.48 41.45 28.42
C PHE A 630 -32.26 42.17 27.08
N ILE A 631 -32.29 41.41 25.97
CA ILE A 631 -32.15 41.93 24.60
C ILE A 631 -33.53 41.98 23.95
N THR A 632 -34.02 43.18 23.64
CA THR A 632 -35.29 43.36 22.95
C THR A 632 -35.19 42.95 21.46
N PRO A 633 -36.30 42.53 20.82
CA PRO A 633 -36.30 42.19 19.38
C PRO A 633 -35.75 43.31 18.48
N PHE A 634 -35.97 44.57 18.87
CA PHE A 634 -35.40 45.73 18.19
C PHE A 634 -33.87 45.76 18.23
N ARG A 635 -33.27 45.52 19.40
CA ARG A 635 -31.80 45.45 19.55
C ARG A 635 -31.20 44.26 18.81
N LEU A 636 -31.93 43.14 18.74
CA LEU A 636 -31.54 41.98 17.92
C LEU A 636 -31.58 42.32 16.41
N GLY A 637 -32.58 43.08 15.95
CA GLY A 637 -32.64 43.59 14.58
C GLY A 637 -31.48 44.50 14.23
N LEU A 638 -31.04 45.36 15.16
CA LEU A 638 -29.87 46.21 14.99
C LEU A 638 -28.57 45.40 14.88
N ALA A 639 -28.43 44.31 15.64
CA ALA A 639 -27.30 43.39 15.49
C ALA A 639 -27.31 42.68 14.12
N ALA A 640 -28.49 42.26 13.64
CA ALA A 640 -28.64 41.65 12.32
C ALA A 640 -28.32 42.64 11.18
N ALA A 641 -28.57 43.94 11.37
CA ALA A 641 -28.29 44.98 10.38
C ALA A 641 -26.79 45.09 10.03
N VAL A 642 -25.88 44.67 10.93
CA VAL A 642 -24.43 44.64 10.65
C VAL A 642 -24.09 43.72 9.47
N ILE A 643 -24.85 42.64 9.26
CA ILE A 643 -24.66 41.72 8.13
C ILE A 643 -24.95 42.41 6.79
N LEU A 644 -25.75 43.48 6.77
CA LEU A 644 -26.01 44.26 5.56
C LEU A 644 -24.72 44.89 5.00
N VAL A 645 -23.77 45.25 5.86
CA VAL A 645 -22.45 45.75 5.42
C VAL A 645 -21.72 44.68 4.60
N ASN A 646 -21.70 43.42 5.06
CA ASN A 646 -21.12 42.31 4.32
C ASN A 646 -21.88 42.04 3.00
N GLY A 647 -23.21 42.25 3.01
CA GLY A 647 -24.04 42.23 1.81
C GLY A 647 -23.62 43.31 0.79
N LEU A 648 -23.45 44.55 1.25
CA LEU A 648 -23.01 45.68 0.43
C LEU A 648 -21.59 45.49 -0.11
N VAL A 649 -20.65 45.02 0.73
CA VAL A 649 -19.29 44.66 0.30
C VAL A 649 -19.33 43.53 -0.73
N SER A 650 -20.18 42.52 -0.54
CA SER A 650 -20.36 41.44 -1.53
C SER A 650 -20.89 41.95 -2.87
N VAL A 651 -21.75 42.97 -2.88
CA VAL A 651 -22.24 43.59 -4.12
C VAL A 651 -21.14 44.44 -4.74
N TRP A 652 -20.41 45.22 -3.95
CA TRP A 652 -19.31 46.06 -4.39
C TRP A 652 -18.18 45.25 -5.04
N LEU A 653 -17.80 44.13 -4.42
CA LEU A 653 -16.81 43.18 -4.93
C LEU A 653 -17.36 42.20 -5.98
N ARG A 654 -18.64 42.32 -6.38
CA ARG A 654 -19.32 41.44 -7.35
C ARG A 654 -19.26 39.94 -7.03
N LEU A 655 -19.23 39.58 -5.74
CA LEU A 655 -19.08 38.18 -5.25
C LEU A 655 -20.35 37.32 -5.39
N ALA A 656 -21.48 37.88 -5.85
CA ALA A 656 -22.77 37.19 -5.99
C ALA A 656 -23.30 36.46 -4.71
N MET A 657 -22.79 36.79 -3.52
CA MET A 657 -23.15 36.10 -2.27
C MET A 657 -24.26 36.77 -1.46
N HIS A 658 -24.61 38.03 -1.75
CA HIS A 658 -25.60 38.82 -1.00
C HIS A 658 -26.95 38.11 -0.78
N LYS A 659 -27.50 37.43 -1.80
CA LYS A 659 -28.74 36.65 -1.67
C LYS A 659 -28.59 35.46 -0.71
N LYS A 660 -27.47 34.73 -0.81
CA LYS A 660 -27.18 33.59 0.08
C LYS A 660 -27.02 34.05 1.52
N LEU A 661 -26.34 35.17 1.74
CA LEU A 661 -26.13 35.75 3.07
C LEU A 661 -27.43 36.24 3.71
N ALA A 662 -28.31 36.89 2.93
CA ALA A 662 -29.63 37.32 3.41
C ALA A 662 -30.50 36.13 3.80
N ILE A 663 -30.59 35.10 2.95
CA ILE A 663 -31.36 33.88 3.25
C ILE A 663 -30.82 33.18 4.50
N ALA A 664 -29.49 33.06 4.64
CA ALA A 664 -28.86 32.48 5.82
C ALA A 664 -29.20 33.27 7.10
N THR A 665 -29.18 34.60 7.03
CA THR A 665 -29.49 35.48 8.18
C THR A 665 -30.93 35.29 8.64
N VAL A 666 -31.90 35.36 7.71
CA VAL A 666 -33.32 35.16 8.02
C VAL A 666 -33.56 33.76 8.59
N ARG A 667 -32.93 32.73 7.98
CA ARG A 667 -33.03 31.35 8.45
C ARG A 667 -32.51 31.22 9.88
N VAL A 668 -31.37 31.80 10.23
CA VAL A 668 -30.80 31.73 11.59
C VAL A 668 -31.71 32.40 12.62
N VAL A 669 -32.23 33.59 12.33
CA VAL A 669 -33.13 34.32 13.25
C VAL A 669 -34.42 33.53 13.50
N LEU A 670 -35.05 33.01 12.45
CA LEU A 670 -36.27 32.21 12.57
C LEU A 670 -36.00 30.89 13.31
N GLN A 671 -34.94 30.17 12.95
CA GLN A 671 -34.61 28.88 13.56
C GLN A 671 -34.33 28.99 15.06
N LEU A 672 -33.53 29.98 15.49
CA LEU A 672 -33.22 30.15 16.92
C LEU A 672 -34.45 30.62 17.72
N SER A 673 -35.28 31.48 17.14
CA SER A 673 -36.54 31.90 17.77
C SER A 673 -37.49 30.72 17.97
N ILE A 674 -37.71 29.91 16.93
CA ILE A 674 -38.56 28.73 16.99
C ILE A 674 -38.01 27.69 17.97
N LEU A 675 -36.67 27.49 17.98
CA LEU A 675 -36.02 26.55 18.89
C LEU A 675 -36.31 26.87 20.36
N GLY A 676 -36.28 28.15 20.74
CA GLY A 676 -36.64 28.57 22.11
C GLY A 676 -38.05 28.13 22.52
N TYR A 677 -39.03 28.26 21.63
CA TYR A 677 -40.40 27.81 21.88
C TYR A 677 -40.53 26.28 21.92
N ILE A 678 -39.78 25.56 21.09
CA ILE A 678 -39.84 24.09 21.04
C ILE A 678 -39.20 23.45 22.28
N LEU A 679 -38.13 24.03 22.83
CA LEU A 679 -37.39 23.43 23.95
C LEU A 679 -38.14 23.52 25.28
N VAL A 680 -38.94 24.55 25.52
CA VAL A 680 -39.66 24.72 26.79
C VAL A 680 -40.60 23.54 27.08
N PRO A 681 -41.51 23.12 26.18
CA PRO A 681 -42.34 21.93 26.38
C PRO A 681 -41.55 20.62 26.54
N ILE A 682 -40.41 20.51 25.87
CA ILE A 682 -39.57 19.30 25.94
C ILE A 682 -38.92 19.18 27.31
N PHE A 683 -38.44 20.30 27.87
CA PHE A 683 -37.85 20.34 29.21
C PHE A 683 -38.88 20.09 30.31
N THR A 684 -40.11 20.59 30.16
CA THR A 684 -41.18 20.38 31.15
C THR A 684 -41.76 18.96 31.09
N ALA A 685 -41.74 18.29 29.93
CA ALA A 685 -42.24 16.93 29.78
C ALA A 685 -41.43 15.85 30.52
N ASN A 686 -40.13 16.10 30.78
CA ASN A 686 -39.19 15.19 31.45
C ASN A 686 -39.31 13.69 31.05
N SER A 687 -39.57 13.43 29.77
CA SER A 687 -39.85 12.10 29.22
C SER A 687 -38.71 11.62 28.34
N ALA A 688 -38.16 10.44 28.65
CA ALA A 688 -37.08 9.83 27.89
C ALA A 688 -37.43 9.66 26.40
N TRP A 689 -38.69 9.34 26.08
CA TRP A 689 -39.16 9.14 24.71
C TRP A 689 -39.22 10.44 23.92
N VAL A 690 -39.66 11.54 24.55
CA VAL A 690 -39.70 12.87 23.91
C VAL A 690 -38.28 13.36 23.63
N THR A 691 -37.37 13.21 24.61
CA THR A 691 -35.95 13.53 24.41
C THR A 691 -35.36 12.69 23.28
N ALA A 692 -35.56 11.37 23.28
CA ALA A 692 -35.04 10.49 22.25
C ALA A 692 -35.58 10.82 20.85
N ALA A 693 -36.87 11.13 20.73
CA ALA A 693 -37.49 11.56 19.47
C ALA A 693 -36.86 12.86 18.95
N TYR A 694 -36.61 13.83 19.83
CA TYR A 694 -35.95 15.08 19.46
C TYR A 694 -34.48 14.86 19.07
N LEU A 695 -33.75 14.00 19.77
CA LEU A 695 -32.38 13.60 19.40
C LEU A 695 -32.34 12.94 18.02
N ALA A 696 -33.29 12.05 17.71
CA ALA A 696 -33.41 11.42 16.40
C ALA A 696 -33.73 12.44 15.29
N PHE A 697 -34.60 13.42 15.57
CA PHE A 697 -34.86 14.55 14.67
C PHE A 697 -33.60 15.37 14.40
N MET A 698 -32.83 15.72 15.44
CA MET A 698 -31.56 16.43 15.28
C MET A 698 -30.55 15.64 14.45
N LEU A 699 -30.44 14.32 14.67
CA LEU A 699 -29.56 13.44 13.89
C LEU A 699 -29.96 13.43 12.41
N LEU A 700 -31.26 13.35 12.11
CA LEU A 700 -31.77 13.39 10.74
C LEU A 700 -31.40 14.71 10.06
N VAL A 701 -31.71 15.85 10.70
CA VAL A 701 -31.40 17.18 10.15
C VAL A 701 -29.89 17.35 9.93
N ALA A 702 -29.07 16.94 10.90
CA ALA A 702 -27.61 17.01 10.78
C ALA A 702 -27.07 16.14 9.65
N GLY A 703 -27.63 14.93 9.45
CA GLY A 703 -27.28 14.06 8.32
C GLY A 703 -27.66 14.67 6.96
N LEU A 704 -28.85 15.27 6.86
CA LEU A 704 -29.29 15.96 5.64
C LEU A 704 -28.41 17.17 5.30
N GLU A 705 -27.98 17.91 6.32
CA GLU A 705 -27.06 19.03 6.14
C GLU A 705 -25.66 18.53 5.74
N ALA A 706 -25.17 17.42 6.30
CA ALA A 706 -23.89 16.83 5.88
C ALA A 706 -23.91 16.41 4.40
N LEU A 707 -25.04 15.85 3.94
CA LEU A 707 -25.27 15.50 2.54
C LEU A 707 -25.45 16.71 1.63
N SER A 708 -25.70 17.90 2.15
CA SER A 708 -25.91 19.10 1.34
C SER A 708 -24.61 19.60 0.70
N ARG A 709 -23.46 19.24 1.27
CA ARG A 709 -22.14 19.78 0.89
C ARG A 709 -21.44 19.06 -0.28
N PRO A 710 -21.46 17.72 -0.40
CA PRO A 710 -20.81 17.03 -1.51
C PRO A 710 -21.48 17.32 -2.86
N ALA A 711 -20.68 17.56 -3.90
CA ALA A 711 -21.17 17.76 -5.27
C ALA A 711 -21.57 16.45 -5.97
N LEU A 712 -20.95 15.34 -5.55
CA LEU A 712 -21.23 13.99 -6.03
C LEU A 712 -21.99 13.20 -4.95
N THR A 713 -22.92 12.35 -5.38
CA THR A 713 -23.69 11.47 -4.47
C THR A 713 -23.75 10.05 -5.00
N TYR A 714 -24.04 9.09 -4.12
CA TYR A 714 -24.26 7.69 -4.48
C TYR A 714 -25.45 7.08 -3.73
N ASP A 715 -25.96 5.95 -4.24
CA ASP A 715 -27.10 5.24 -3.66
C ASP A 715 -26.79 4.75 -2.23
N GLY A 716 -27.69 5.04 -1.27
CA GLY A 716 -27.51 4.66 0.14
C GLY A 716 -26.61 5.58 0.97
N MET A 717 -26.07 6.67 0.39
CA MET A 717 -25.22 7.64 1.09
C MET A 717 -25.88 8.23 2.35
N LEU A 718 -27.21 8.43 2.35
CA LEU A 718 -27.93 8.94 3.54
C LEU A 718 -27.81 8.02 4.74
N TRP A 719 -28.04 6.72 4.56
CA TRP A 719 -27.97 5.78 5.67
C TRP A 719 -26.55 5.63 6.19
N GLN A 720 -25.55 5.71 5.31
CA GLN A 720 -24.15 5.70 5.72
C GLN A 720 -23.78 6.94 6.52
N VAL A 721 -24.23 8.13 6.10
CA VAL A 721 -24.02 9.39 6.84
C VAL A 721 -24.73 9.35 8.19
N LEU A 722 -25.98 8.90 8.25
CA LEU A 722 -26.73 8.79 9.50
C LEU A 722 -26.08 7.79 10.45
N ALA A 723 -25.58 6.65 9.96
CA ALA A 723 -24.86 5.68 10.78
C ALA A 723 -23.52 6.23 11.27
N SER A 724 -22.73 6.84 10.38
CA SER A 724 -21.42 7.40 10.72
C SER A 724 -21.51 8.58 11.68
N LEU A 725 -22.58 9.37 11.61
CA LEU A 725 -22.83 10.47 12.53
C LEU A 725 -23.47 9.96 13.83
N GLY A 726 -24.46 9.10 13.71
CA GLY A 726 -25.32 8.64 14.80
C GLY A 726 -24.62 7.72 15.78
N LEU A 727 -23.90 6.69 15.31
CA LEU A 727 -23.27 5.71 16.21
C LEU A 727 -22.22 6.35 17.13
N PRO A 728 -21.24 7.13 16.62
CA PRO A 728 -20.24 7.75 17.49
C PRO A 728 -20.81 8.85 18.39
N CYS A 729 -21.74 9.68 17.87
CA CYS A 729 -22.35 10.74 18.68
C CYS A 729 -23.23 10.15 19.78
N SER A 730 -24.00 9.10 19.50
CA SER A 730 -24.85 8.44 20.51
C SER A 730 -24.02 7.72 21.56
N ALA A 731 -22.94 7.02 21.15
CA ALA A 731 -22.01 6.39 22.09
C ALA A 731 -21.35 7.42 23.01
N MET A 732 -20.90 8.56 22.46
CA MET A 732 -20.26 9.61 23.23
C MET A 732 -21.27 10.35 24.13
N LEU A 733 -22.51 10.56 23.66
CA LEU A 733 -23.58 11.12 24.48
C LEU A 733 -23.92 10.21 25.65
N ALA A 734 -24.06 8.90 25.42
CA ALA A 734 -24.33 7.90 26.46
C ALA A 734 -23.18 7.85 27.48
N TYR A 735 -21.92 7.87 27.03
CA TYR A 735 -20.76 7.95 27.91
C TYR A 735 -20.73 9.26 28.71
N GLY A 736 -20.96 10.39 28.05
CA GLY A 736 -20.97 11.71 28.68
C GLY A 736 -22.04 11.83 29.75
N LEU A 737 -23.28 11.42 29.47
CA LEU A 737 -24.38 11.50 30.43
C LEU A 737 -24.30 10.40 31.50
N GLY A 738 -23.93 9.18 31.15
CA GLY A 738 -23.92 8.03 32.07
C GLY A 738 -22.70 7.97 32.99
N ALA A 739 -21.51 8.32 32.50
CA ALA A 739 -20.27 8.16 33.25
C ALA A 739 -19.72 9.48 33.80
N VAL A 740 -19.81 10.58 33.04
CA VAL A 740 -19.07 11.82 33.33
C VAL A 740 -19.94 12.90 33.98
N ILE A 741 -21.03 13.31 33.33
CA ILE A 741 -21.92 14.38 33.79
C ILE A 741 -22.91 13.86 34.84
N ARG A 742 -23.39 12.62 34.67
CA ARG A 742 -24.32 11.93 35.59
C ARG A 742 -25.52 12.79 36.03
N PRO A 743 -26.31 13.36 35.09
CA PRO A 743 -27.55 14.03 35.48
C PRO A 743 -28.54 13.00 36.03
N ARG A 744 -29.44 13.44 36.90
CA ARG A 744 -30.51 12.61 37.46
C ARG A 744 -31.85 13.22 37.07
N PRO A 745 -32.65 12.57 36.19
CA PRO A 745 -32.40 11.32 35.46
C PRO A 745 -31.33 11.44 34.35
N TRP A 746 -30.75 10.31 33.92
CA TRP A 746 -29.63 10.31 32.95
C TRP A 746 -30.01 10.86 31.55
N TYR A 747 -31.30 10.89 31.23
CA TYR A 747 -31.87 11.38 29.97
C TYR A 747 -32.38 12.82 30.05
N ASP A 748 -32.02 13.57 31.09
CA ASP A 748 -32.44 14.95 31.28
C ASP A 748 -32.19 15.78 30.01
N ALA A 749 -33.27 16.34 29.46
CA ALA A 749 -33.28 17.05 28.20
C ALA A 749 -32.41 18.32 28.22
N GLN A 750 -32.23 18.95 29.39
CA GLN A 750 -31.40 20.16 29.55
C GLN A 750 -29.91 19.87 29.32
N TYR A 751 -29.48 18.63 29.54
CA TYR A 751 -28.11 18.19 29.27
C TYR A 751 -28.02 17.44 27.95
N ALA A 752 -28.93 16.49 27.69
CA ALA A 752 -28.86 15.62 26.53
C ALA A 752 -28.96 16.40 25.21
N ILE A 753 -29.89 17.37 25.11
CA ILE A 753 -30.14 18.09 23.86
C ILE A 753 -28.97 19.02 23.48
N PRO A 754 -28.46 19.89 24.38
CA PRO A 754 -27.32 20.75 24.05
C PRO A 754 -26.03 19.97 23.76
N VAL A 755 -25.75 18.90 24.55
CA VAL A 755 -24.56 18.07 24.32
C VAL A 755 -24.66 17.36 22.97
N ALA A 756 -25.81 16.74 22.66
CA ALA A 756 -26.03 16.13 21.35
C ALA A 756 -25.93 17.14 20.20
N GLY A 757 -26.52 18.34 20.35
CA GLY A 757 -26.46 19.39 19.36
C GLY A 757 -25.02 19.83 19.04
N MET A 758 -24.18 19.99 20.07
CA MET A 758 -22.75 20.29 19.88
C MET A 758 -21.98 19.13 19.23
N LEU A 759 -22.23 17.88 19.63
CA LEU A 759 -21.60 16.71 19.04
C LEU A 759 -21.97 16.59 17.55
N LEU A 760 -23.26 16.59 17.24
CA LEU A 760 -23.79 16.46 15.87
C LEU A 760 -23.35 17.61 14.97
N GLY A 761 -23.37 18.86 15.45
CA GLY A 761 -22.99 20.02 14.64
C GLY A 761 -21.53 19.99 14.19
N ASN A 762 -20.61 19.64 15.11
CA ASN A 762 -19.19 19.53 14.82
C ASN A 762 -18.87 18.29 13.96
N ALA A 763 -19.43 17.13 14.34
CA ALA A 763 -19.22 15.88 13.59
C ALA A 763 -19.81 15.95 12.17
N CYS A 764 -20.96 16.61 11.98
CA CYS A 764 -21.56 16.85 10.65
C CYS A 764 -20.59 17.58 9.72
N SER A 765 -19.91 18.62 10.20
CA SER A 765 -18.94 19.36 9.40
C SER A 765 -17.72 18.50 9.02
N GLY A 766 -17.20 17.71 9.96
CA GLY A 766 -16.09 16.77 9.70
C GLY A 766 -16.46 15.70 8.67
N VAL A 767 -17.60 15.04 8.85
CA VAL A 767 -18.14 14.04 7.91
C VAL A 767 -18.30 14.62 6.50
N ALA A 768 -18.88 15.82 6.40
CA ALA A 768 -19.12 16.45 5.11
C ALA A 768 -17.79 16.78 4.37
N ILE A 769 -16.79 17.33 5.07
CA ILE A 769 -15.47 17.61 4.48
C ILE A 769 -14.76 16.32 4.05
N GLY A 770 -14.80 15.28 4.90
CA GLY A 770 -14.20 13.98 4.59
C GLY A 770 -14.83 13.32 3.37
N LEU A 771 -16.17 13.34 3.28
CA LEU A 771 -16.89 12.80 2.12
C LEU A 771 -16.59 13.57 0.84
N THR A 772 -16.67 14.91 0.86
CA THR A 772 -16.34 15.72 -0.32
C THR A 772 -14.91 15.45 -0.78
N SER A 773 -13.94 15.46 0.14
CA SER A 773 -12.54 15.22 -0.19
C SER A 773 -12.31 13.82 -0.80
N LEU A 774 -12.94 12.78 -0.26
CA LEU A 774 -12.79 11.43 -0.80
C LEU A 774 -13.46 11.29 -2.18
N LEU A 775 -14.68 11.81 -2.33
CA LEU A 775 -15.44 11.73 -3.58
C LEU A 775 -14.70 12.46 -4.71
N ASP A 776 -14.17 13.64 -4.42
CA ASP A 776 -13.39 14.42 -5.39
C ASP A 776 -12.08 13.70 -5.76
N ASP A 777 -11.38 13.09 -4.80
CA ASP A 777 -10.13 12.34 -5.05
C ASP A 777 -10.37 11.08 -5.88
N LEU A 778 -11.43 10.31 -5.59
CA LEU A 778 -11.76 9.08 -6.32
C LEU A 778 -12.34 9.38 -7.71
N SER A 779 -13.09 10.49 -7.86
CA SER A 779 -13.63 10.91 -9.16
C SER A 779 -12.55 11.47 -10.07
N SER A 780 -11.70 12.36 -9.54
CA SER A 780 -10.66 13.04 -10.33
C SER A 780 -9.43 12.16 -10.55
N GLY A 781 -9.10 11.30 -9.59
CA GLY A 781 -7.97 10.37 -9.63
C GLY A 781 -8.32 8.97 -10.13
N ARG A 782 -9.43 8.81 -10.89
CA ARG A 782 -9.94 7.51 -11.34
C ARG A 782 -8.87 6.64 -12.01
N ASP A 783 -8.16 7.19 -12.98
CA ASP A 783 -7.15 6.44 -13.75
C ASP A 783 -6.02 5.95 -12.85
N ARG A 784 -5.60 6.75 -11.86
CA ARG A 784 -4.58 6.37 -10.86
C ARG A 784 -5.04 5.21 -10.00
N VAL A 785 -6.29 5.23 -9.53
CA VAL A 785 -6.87 4.15 -8.72
C VAL A 785 -7.01 2.89 -9.55
N GLU A 786 -7.50 3.00 -10.79
CA GLU A 786 -7.62 1.86 -11.70
C GLU A 786 -6.26 1.24 -12.04
N ALA A 787 -5.20 2.03 -12.24
CA ALA A 787 -3.85 1.52 -12.48
C ALA A 787 -3.29 0.73 -11.29
N LEU A 788 -3.52 1.19 -10.06
CA LEU A 788 -3.15 0.43 -8.86
C LEU A 788 -3.92 -0.89 -8.80
N LEU A 789 -5.23 -0.86 -9.06
CA LEU A 789 -6.06 -2.08 -9.09
C LEU A 789 -5.61 -3.04 -10.19
N ALA A 790 -5.27 -2.53 -11.37
CA ALA A 790 -4.74 -3.28 -12.52
C ALA A 790 -3.37 -3.92 -12.23
N ALA A 791 -2.57 -3.33 -11.35
CA ALA A 791 -1.30 -3.88 -10.88
C ALA A 791 -1.48 -4.88 -9.71
N GLY A 792 -2.72 -5.15 -9.28
CA GLY A 792 -3.02 -6.10 -8.20
C GLY A 792 -3.17 -5.47 -6.81
N ALA A 793 -3.43 -4.17 -6.71
CA ALA A 793 -3.78 -3.56 -5.42
C ALA A 793 -5.17 -4.03 -4.96
N THR A 794 -5.32 -4.21 -3.65
CA THR A 794 -6.62 -4.36 -3.01
C THR A 794 -7.37 -3.03 -3.01
N ARG A 795 -8.70 -3.08 -2.77
CA ARG A 795 -9.54 -1.88 -2.64
C ARG A 795 -9.03 -0.89 -1.58
N TRP A 796 -8.43 -1.40 -0.50
CA TRP A 796 -7.96 -0.57 0.61
C TRP A 796 -6.58 0.03 0.31
N GLU A 797 -5.68 -0.72 -0.32
CA GLU A 797 -4.38 -0.20 -0.79
C GLU A 797 -4.56 0.86 -1.88
N ALA A 798 -5.52 0.67 -2.80
CA ALA A 798 -5.81 1.63 -3.86
C ALA A 798 -6.46 2.93 -3.33
N ALA A 799 -7.29 2.83 -2.28
CA ALA A 799 -7.96 3.98 -1.66
C ALA A 799 -7.14 4.65 -0.54
N GLU A 800 -6.04 4.05 -0.09
CA GLU A 800 -5.28 4.43 1.11
C GLU A 800 -4.94 5.93 1.15
N ASP A 801 -4.40 6.48 0.06
CA ASP A 801 -4.01 7.89 0.02
C ASP A 801 -5.21 8.82 0.09
N GLY A 802 -6.29 8.48 -0.61
CA GLY A 802 -7.53 9.26 -0.63
C GLY A 802 -8.18 9.27 0.75
N VAL A 803 -8.27 8.10 1.38
CA VAL A 803 -8.80 7.93 2.74
C VAL A 803 -7.96 8.73 3.75
N ARG A 804 -6.63 8.61 3.73
CA ARG A 804 -5.74 9.34 4.65
C ARG A 804 -5.85 10.85 4.49
N ARG A 805 -5.91 11.36 3.25
CA ARG A 805 -6.11 12.80 2.99
C ARG A 805 -7.47 13.28 3.48
N ALA A 806 -8.54 12.55 3.15
CA ALA A 806 -9.90 12.90 3.53
C ALA A 806 -10.08 12.96 5.06
N VAL A 807 -9.58 11.95 5.78
CA VAL A 807 -9.61 11.93 7.25
C VAL A 807 -8.83 13.09 7.84
N ARG A 808 -7.63 13.39 7.32
CA ARG A 808 -6.83 14.54 7.79
C ARG A 808 -7.57 15.85 7.59
N MET A 809 -8.16 16.07 6.42
CA MET A 809 -8.93 17.28 6.11
C MET A 809 -10.17 17.40 7.01
N ALA A 810 -10.85 16.29 7.30
CA ALA A 810 -12.01 16.26 8.19
C ALA A 810 -11.68 16.60 9.65
N LEU A 811 -10.48 16.24 10.13
CA LEU A 811 -10.04 16.47 11.52
C LEU A 811 -9.48 17.87 11.77
N THR A 812 -9.00 18.55 10.72
CA THR A 812 -8.38 19.89 10.84
C THR A 812 -9.23 20.90 11.62
N PRO A 813 -10.55 21.06 11.36
CA PRO A 813 -11.38 22.03 12.10
C PRO A 813 -11.46 21.73 13.60
N THR A 814 -11.59 20.45 13.96
CA THR A 814 -11.67 19.99 15.36
C THR A 814 -10.35 20.28 16.10
N LEU A 815 -9.21 19.98 15.48
CA LEU A 815 -7.90 20.29 16.08
C LEU A 815 -7.69 21.80 16.23
N ASN A 816 -8.07 22.59 15.23
CA ASN A 816 -8.00 24.04 15.30
C ASN A 816 -8.87 24.61 16.43
N GLN A 817 -10.08 24.07 16.62
CA GLN A 817 -10.95 24.46 17.73
C GLN A 817 -10.32 24.16 19.09
N MET A 818 -9.67 22.99 19.24
CA MET A 818 -8.99 22.62 20.49
C MET A 818 -7.76 23.50 20.79
N ASN A 819 -6.99 23.86 19.75
CA ASN A 819 -5.79 24.71 19.91
C ASN A 819 -6.14 26.16 20.31
N VAL A 820 -7.34 26.63 19.97
CA VAL A 820 -7.79 28.02 20.17
C VAL A 820 -8.61 28.17 21.47
N ALA A 821 -9.27 27.09 21.91
CA ALA A 821 -10.15 27.11 23.06
C ALA A 821 -9.42 27.49 24.36
N GLY A 822 -9.97 28.47 25.09
CA GLY A 822 -9.44 28.91 26.38
C GLY A 822 -8.32 29.96 26.32
N ILE A 823 -7.70 30.19 25.15
CA ILE A 823 -6.68 31.24 24.96
C ILE A 823 -7.27 32.40 24.15
N VAL A 824 -7.90 32.10 23.00
CA VAL A 824 -8.42 33.10 22.06
C VAL A 824 -9.95 33.14 22.08
N SER A 825 -10.60 32.00 22.33
CA SER A 825 -12.06 31.89 22.36
C SER A 825 -12.53 31.19 23.63
N ILE A 826 -13.44 31.83 24.36
CA ILE A 826 -14.24 31.20 25.43
C ILE A 826 -15.45 30.56 24.76
N PRO A 827 -15.60 29.22 24.79
CA PRO A 827 -16.71 28.55 24.14
C PRO A 827 -18.07 29.02 24.67
N GLY A 828 -19.08 29.08 23.78
CA GLY A 828 -20.37 29.71 24.08
C GLY A 828 -21.12 29.12 25.29
N MET A 829 -21.03 27.81 25.53
CA MET A 829 -21.64 27.20 26.72
C MET A 829 -20.97 27.68 28.01
N MET A 830 -19.63 27.75 28.02
CA MET A 830 -18.88 28.25 29.18
C MET A 830 -19.22 29.72 29.45
N THR A 831 -19.29 30.57 28.42
CA THR A 831 -19.76 31.95 28.55
C THR A 831 -21.19 32.01 29.05
N GLY A 832 -22.09 31.17 28.54
CA GLY A 832 -23.48 31.11 28.97
C GLY A 832 -23.64 30.70 30.44
N GLN A 833 -22.86 29.72 30.91
CA GLN A 833 -22.84 29.32 32.31
C GLN A 833 -22.28 30.41 33.22
N ILE A 834 -21.19 31.07 32.80
CA ILE A 834 -20.60 32.20 33.54
C ILE A 834 -21.58 33.38 33.63
N LEU A 835 -22.22 33.76 32.52
CA LEU A 835 -23.25 34.81 32.48
C LEU A 835 -24.51 34.42 33.26
N GLY A 836 -24.79 33.12 33.38
CA GLY A 836 -25.84 32.56 34.22
C GLY A 836 -25.47 32.44 35.70
N GLY A 837 -24.30 32.93 36.11
CA GLY A 837 -23.86 32.95 37.51
C GLY A 837 -23.16 31.68 38.01
N ALA A 838 -22.85 30.73 37.13
CA ALA A 838 -22.08 29.53 37.50
C ALA A 838 -20.60 29.86 37.74
N ASP A 839 -19.97 29.11 38.65
CA ASP A 839 -18.55 29.26 38.95
C ASP A 839 -17.68 28.97 37.70
N PRO A 840 -16.74 29.87 37.33
CA PRO A 840 -15.91 29.71 36.13
C PRO A 840 -15.07 28.42 36.12
N THR A 841 -14.65 27.92 37.29
CA THR A 841 -13.84 26.69 37.36
C THR A 841 -14.68 25.46 37.05
N THR A 842 -15.94 25.46 37.47
CA THR A 842 -16.90 24.40 37.15
C THR A 842 -17.26 24.44 35.67
N ALA A 843 -17.55 25.62 35.13
CA ALA A 843 -17.83 25.80 33.69
C ALA A 843 -16.66 25.34 32.81
N ALA A 844 -15.41 25.59 33.23
CA ALA A 844 -14.22 25.12 32.53
C ALA A 844 -14.11 23.58 32.50
N ARG A 845 -14.42 22.89 33.60
CA ARG A 845 -14.39 21.40 33.65
C ARG A 845 -15.41 20.79 32.69
N TYR A 846 -16.63 21.32 32.66
CA TYR A 846 -17.65 20.92 31.68
C TYR A 846 -17.16 21.15 30.25
N GLN A 847 -16.60 22.33 29.98
CA GLN A 847 -16.14 22.68 28.65
C GLN A 847 -15.00 21.79 28.16
N ILE A 848 -14.04 21.42 29.03
CA ILE A 848 -12.96 20.48 28.70
C ILE A 848 -13.53 19.11 28.35
N ALA A 849 -14.44 18.56 29.18
CA ALA A 849 -15.07 17.27 28.92
C ALA A 849 -15.80 17.27 27.56
N LEU A 850 -16.56 18.33 27.27
CA LEU A 850 -17.30 18.46 26.02
C LEU A 850 -16.39 18.59 24.79
N LEU A 851 -15.28 19.32 24.87
CA LEU A 851 -14.31 19.39 23.77
C LEU A 851 -13.70 18.02 23.45
N LEU A 852 -13.38 17.22 24.49
CA LEU A 852 -12.89 15.86 24.30
C LEU A 852 -13.94 14.96 23.66
N PHE A 853 -15.21 15.08 24.07
CA PHE A 853 -16.32 14.34 23.46
C PHE A 853 -16.53 14.70 22.00
N ILE A 854 -16.51 16.01 21.68
CA ILE A 854 -16.61 16.51 20.30
C ILE A 854 -15.46 15.96 19.46
N ALA A 855 -14.23 15.98 19.98
CA ALA A 855 -13.07 15.49 19.25
C ALA A 855 -13.18 14.00 18.93
N ALA A 856 -13.57 13.18 19.91
CA ALA A 856 -13.74 11.75 19.74
C ALA A 856 -14.90 11.40 18.80
N ALA A 857 -16.07 12.04 18.96
CA ALA A 857 -17.24 11.79 18.12
C ALA A 857 -17.03 12.26 16.67
N SER A 858 -16.46 13.46 16.47
CA SER A 858 -16.15 14.01 15.15
C SER A 858 -15.13 13.15 14.41
N GLY A 859 -14.05 12.74 15.09
CA GLY A 859 -13.02 11.91 14.50
C GLY A 859 -13.52 10.51 14.12
N ALA A 860 -14.22 9.84 15.03
CA ALA A 860 -14.81 8.53 14.76
C ALA A 860 -15.86 8.61 13.63
N GLY A 861 -16.70 9.64 13.62
CA GLY A 861 -17.71 9.83 12.57
C GLY A 861 -17.12 10.12 11.20
N ALA A 862 -16.10 10.99 11.13
CA ALA A 862 -15.39 11.26 9.88
C ALA A 862 -14.70 10.01 9.32
N VAL A 863 -14.00 9.25 10.17
CA VAL A 863 -13.37 7.98 9.78
C VAL A 863 -14.42 6.99 9.28
N ALA A 864 -15.49 6.75 10.04
CA ALA A 864 -16.57 5.85 9.64
C ALA A 864 -17.18 6.25 8.28
N ALA A 865 -17.48 7.53 8.08
CA ALA A 865 -18.04 8.02 6.82
C ALA A 865 -17.12 7.79 5.62
N VAL A 866 -15.82 8.09 5.77
CA VAL A 866 -14.83 7.93 4.70
C VAL A 866 -14.62 6.44 4.36
N PHE A 867 -14.55 5.56 5.36
CA PHE A 867 -14.37 4.13 5.13
C PHE A 867 -15.62 3.46 4.52
N LEU A 868 -16.82 3.84 4.96
CA LEU A 868 -18.08 3.35 4.37
C LEU A 868 -18.23 3.81 2.92
N ALA A 869 -17.92 5.08 2.64
CA ALA A 869 -17.92 5.62 1.28
C ALA A 869 -16.89 4.90 0.38
N ALA A 870 -15.65 4.71 0.86
CA ALA A 870 -14.63 3.97 0.13
C ALA A 870 -15.05 2.51 -0.15
N GLY A 871 -15.62 1.82 0.84
CA GLY A 871 -16.13 0.46 0.67
C GLY A 871 -17.36 0.34 -0.24
N THR A 872 -18.09 1.43 -0.45
CA THR A 872 -19.23 1.49 -1.39
C THR A 872 -18.78 1.83 -2.81
N LEU A 873 -17.78 2.70 -2.95
CA LEU A 873 -17.24 3.09 -4.25
C LEU A 873 -16.25 2.06 -4.82
N LEU A 874 -15.58 1.30 -3.96
CA LEU A 874 -14.76 0.16 -4.36
C LEU A 874 -15.43 -1.15 -3.93
N ASP A 875 -15.91 -1.92 -4.91
CA ASP A 875 -16.68 -3.13 -4.64
C ASP A 875 -15.83 -4.30 -4.07
N GLY A 876 -16.49 -5.38 -3.66
CA GLY A 876 -15.83 -6.59 -3.15
C GLY A 876 -14.94 -7.28 -4.19
N ALA A 877 -15.11 -6.98 -5.47
CA ALA A 877 -14.26 -7.46 -6.56
C ALA A 877 -13.07 -6.52 -6.84
N HIS A 878 -12.81 -5.58 -5.93
CA HIS A 878 -11.73 -4.58 -6.03
C HIS A 878 -11.82 -3.76 -7.32
N ARG A 879 -13.01 -3.26 -7.66
CA ARG A 879 -13.22 -2.37 -8.81
C ARG A 879 -13.76 -1.03 -8.36
N LEU A 880 -13.29 0.03 -8.99
CA LEU A 880 -13.85 1.37 -8.79
C LEU A 880 -15.17 1.49 -9.56
N ARG A 881 -16.27 1.69 -8.82
CA ARG A 881 -17.63 1.79 -9.35
C ARG A 881 -18.01 3.24 -9.61
N GLY A 882 -17.36 3.84 -10.61
CA GLY A 882 -17.67 5.20 -11.07
C GLY A 882 -19.12 5.36 -11.55
N ASP A 883 -19.75 4.27 -11.99
CA ASP A 883 -21.17 4.20 -12.35
C ASP A 883 -22.13 4.49 -11.19
N ARG A 884 -21.68 4.36 -9.94
CA ARG A 884 -22.47 4.69 -8.75
C ARG A 884 -22.47 6.18 -8.41
N LEU A 885 -21.56 6.95 -9.00
CA LEU A 885 -21.46 8.38 -8.77
C LEU A 885 -22.47 9.11 -9.66
N THR A 886 -23.32 9.90 -9.01
CA THR A 886 -24.29 10.76 -9.67
C THR A 886 -23.94 12.20 -9.35
N PRO A 887 -23.73 13.06 -10.37
CA PRO A 887 -23.66 14.49 -10.15
C PRO A 887 -24.96 14.96 -9.52
N ARG A 888 -24.86 15.81 -8.49
CA ARG A 888 -26.06 16.40 -7.90
C ARG A 888 -26.70 17.32 -8.93
N GLY A 889 -27.84 16.90 -9.49
CA GLY A 889 -28.58 17.68 -10.47
C GLY A 889 -28.87 19.10 -9.97
N THR A 890 -28.55 20.10 -10.80
CA THR A 890 -28.83 21.53 -10.61
C THR A 890 -30.31 21.89 -10.72
N THR A 891 -31.21 20.90 -10.76
CA THR A 891 -32.66 21.14 -10.77
C THR A 891 -33.15 21.36 -9.35
N GLY A 892 -33.69 22.54 -9.08
CA GLY A 892 -34.23 23.01 -7.80
C GLY A 892 -35.45 22.23 -7.25
N LYS A 893 -35.53 20.92 -7.47
CA LYS A 893 -36.42 20.02 -6.72
C LYS A 893 -35.66 19.58 -5.48
N GLY A 894 -35.90 20.31 -4.38
CA GLY A 894 -35.12 20.28 -3.15
C GLY A 894 -34.92 18.90 -2.52
N VAL A 895 -34.09 18.87 -1.47
CA VAL A 895 -33.72 17.69 -0.65
C VAL A 895 -34.89 16.71 -0.44
N LEU A 896 -36.13 17.19 -0.29
CA LEU A 896 -37.34 16.38 -0.16
C LEU A 896 -37.66 15.48 -1.36
N VAL A 897 -37.47 15.93 -2.61
CA VAL A 897 -37.69 15.10 -3.81
C VAL A 897 -36.59 14.05 -3.95
N TRP A 898 -35.35 14.43 -3.64
CA TRP A 898 -34.23 13.49 -3.56
C TRP A 898 -34.40 12.46 -2.44
N LEU A 899 -34.92 12.87 -1.27
CA LEU A 899 -35.28 11.97 -0.16
C LEU A 899 -36.45 11.06 -0.51
N ALA A 900 -37.49 11.56 -1.19
CA ALA A 900 -38.60 10.74 -1.66
C ALA A 900 -38.11 9.72 -2.72
N TRP A 901 -37.16 10.10 -3.57
CA TRP A 901 -36.53 9.19 -4.53
C TRP A 901 -35.65 8.13 -3.85
N GLN A 902 -34.82 8.50 -2.87
CA GLN A 902 -34.02 7.58 -2.05
C GLN A 902 -34.91 6.62 -1.23
N ALA A 903 -35.94 7.13 -0.55
CA ALA A 903 -36.86 6.34 0.25
C ALA A 903 -37.64 5.32 -0.60
N ARG A 904 -38.11 5.72 -1.80
CA ARG A 904 -38.77 4.81 -2.76
C ARG A 904 -37.83 3.70 -3.26
N ARG A 905 -36.53 3.99 -3.47
CA ARG A 905 -35.55 2.98 -3.90
C ARG A 905 -35.05 2.08 -2.75
N ALA A 906 -34.90 2.60 -1.54
CA ALA A 906 -34.53 1.82 -0.35
C ALA A 906 -35.60 0.77 -0.03
N GLY A 907 -36.89 1.11 -0.15
CA GLY A 907 -38.00 0.14 -0.06
C GLY A 907 -37.94 -0.96 -1.14
N GLY A 908 -37.50 -0.62 -2.36
CA GLY A 908 -37.31 -1.59 -3.44
C GLY A 908 -36.05 -2.47 -3.31
N GLY A 909 -35.06 -2.05 -2.50
CA GLY A 909 -33.87 -2.84 -2.16
C GLY A 909 -34.19 -3.97 -1.19
N ALA A 910 -34.99 -3.68 -0.15
CA ALA A 910 -35.48 -4.68 0.80
C ALA A 910 -36.38 -5.72 0.13
N ALA A 911 -37.26 -5.31 -0.80
CA ALA A 911 -38.10 -6.23 -1.57
C ALA A 911 -37.29 -7.11 -2.56
N ARG A 912 -36.14 -6.63 -3.05
CA ARG A 912 -35.21 -7.42 -3.90
C ARG A 912 -34.30 -8.33 -3.08
N ALA A 913 -33.89 -7.91 -1.89
CA ALA A 913 -33.18 -8.77 -0.93
C ALA A 913 -34.09 -9.91 -0.43
N TRP A 914 -35.38 -9.64 -0.22
CA TRP A 914 -36.37 -10.68 0.08
C TRP A 914 -36.59 -11.62 -1.12
N LYS A 915 -36.71 -11.09 -2.35
CA LYS A 915 -36.84 -11.93 -3.57
C LYS A 915 -35.56 -12.69 -3.94
N ALA A 916 -34.38 -12.23 -3.54
CA ALA A 916 -33.11 -12.93 -3.74
C ALA A 916 -32.87 -14.02 -2.68
N GLY A 917 -33.58 -13.98 -1.54
CA GLY A 917 -33.56 -15.00 -0.50
C GLY A 917 -34.62 -16.11 -0.63
N VAL A 918 -35.54 -16.01 -1.60
CA VAL A 918 -36.53 -17.06 -1.91
C VAL A 918 -36.31 -17.50 -3.35
N GLY A 919 -35.47 -18.52 -3.52
CA GLY A 919 -35.23 -19.16 -4.80
C GLY A 919 -36.54 -19.69 -5.40
N ARG A 920 -36.94 -19.15 -6.55
CA ARG A 920 -37.92 -19.81 -7.42
C ARG A 920 -37.23 -20.99 -8.09
N VAL A 921 -37.40 -22.18 -7.52
CA VAL A 921 -37.31 -23.43 -8.27
C VAL A 921 -38.58 -23.53 -9.11
N ARG A 922 -38.45 -23.45 -10.43
CA ARG A 922 -39.42 -24.00 -11.38
C ARG A 922 -38.66 -25.05 -12.18
N GLY A 923 -38.70 -26.29 -11.71
CA GLY A 923 -38.46 -27.50 -12.49
C GLY A 923 -39.77 -28.26 -12.58
N GLU A 924 -40.12 -28.71 -13.78
CA GLU A 924 -41.23 -29.62 -14.04
C GLU A 924 -41.00 -30.98 -13.34
N PRO A 925 -42.07 -31.75 -13.02
CA PRO A 925 -41.97 -32.89 -12.11
C PRO A 925 -41.59 -34.19 -12.84
N GLU A 926 -40.61 -34.90 -12.29
CA GLU A 926 -40.43 -36.35 -12.49
C GLU A 926 -40.68 -37.03 -11.12
N PRO A 927 -41.50 -38.09 -11.03
CA PRO A 927 -41.98 -38.63 -9.78
C PRO A 927 -41.08 -39.73 -9.21
N GLY A 928 -40.88 -39.70 -7.89
CA GLY A 928 -40.50 -40.89 -7.11
C GLY A 928 -39.14 -40.82 -6.44
N ALA A 929 -39.16 -40.50 -5.14
CA ALA A 929 -38.39 -41.09 -4.04
C ALA A 929 -38.09 -40.05 -2.95
N ASP A 930 -38.58 -40.31 -1.74
CA ASP A 930 -38.03 -39.75 -0.49
C ASP A 930 -36.57 -40.22 -0.33
N PRO A 931 -35.63 -39.43 0.24
CA PRO A 931 -35.67 -39.21 1.69
C PRO A 931 -35.06 -37.89 2.23
N THR A 932 -35.52 -37.54 3.42
CA THR A 932 -34.81 -36.94 4.58
C THR A 932 -33.31 -36.62 4.39
N VAL A 933 -32.92 -35.34 4.58
CA VAL A 933 -31.52 -34.93 4.76
C VAL A 933 -31.36 -34.13 6.05
N VAL A 934 -30.50 -34.68 6.91
CA VAL A 934 -29.97 -34.16 8.17
C VAL A 934 -28.93 -33.07 7.87
N VAL A 935 -28.99 -31.94 8.60
CA VAL A 935 -27.99 -30.87 8.54
C VAL A 935 -27.02 -31.02 9.72
N HIS A 936 -25.76 -31.35 9.43
CA HIS A 936 -24.65 -31.24 10.37
C HIS A 936 -24.10 -29.80 10.38
N MET A 937 -24.15 -29.13 11.54
CA MET A 937 -23.37 -27.93 11.84
C MET A 937 -22.23 -28.31 12.77
N GLY A 938 -20.98 -28.18 12.31
CA GLY A 938 -19.78 -28.39 13.11
C GLY A 938 -19.29 -27.09 13.74
N GLY A 939 -19.30 -27.05 15.08
CA GLY A 939 -18.64 -26.04 15.90
C GLY A 939 -18.53 -26.55 17.33
N GLU A 940 -17.33 -26.97 17.73
CA GLU A 940 -17.01 -27.46 19.07
C GLU A 940 -17.23 -26.37 20.13
N VAL A 941 -18.04 -26.67 21.16
CA VAL A 941 -17.92 -26.09 22.49
C VAL A 941 -18.07 -27.23 23.50
N ARG A 942 -17.08 -27.31 24.39
CA ARG A 942 -16.92 -28.31 25.46
C ARG A 942 -18.08 -28.31 26.47
N ASP A 943 -18.48 -29.54 26.79
CA ASP A 943 -18.93 -30.09 28.06
C ASP A 943 -19.90 -29.31 28.96
N GLY A 944 -21.08 -29.91 29.14
CA GLY A 944 -21.69 -30.02 30.46
C GLY A 944 -23.12 -29.53 30.57
N LEU A 945 -24.02 -30.52 30.80
CA LEU A 945 -25.27 -30.46 31.56
C LEU A 945 -26.60 -30.29 30.80
N ASP A 946 -27.24 -31.45 30.70
CA ASP A 946 -28.61 -31.78 31.11
C ASP A 946 -29.79 -31.28 30.25
N GLU A 947 -30.18 -32.17 29.33
CA GLU A 947 -31.50 -32.17 28.68
C GLU A 947 -32.58 -32.57 29.69
N SER A 948 -33.19 -31.58 30.33
CA SER A 948 -34.59 -31.72 30.75
C SER A 948 -35.29 -30.37 30.65
N LEU A 949 -36.49 -30.39 30.06
CA LEU A 949 -37.46 -29.29 29.91
C LEU A 949 -37.48 -28.53 28.57
N LEU A 950 -37.75 -29.29 27.50
CA LEU A 950 -38.66 -28.81 26.45
C LEU A 950 -40.10 -28.77 26.99
N ARG A 951 -40.71 -27.57 27.07
CA ARG A 951 -42.16 -27.34 26.92
C ARG A 951 -42.51 -25.84 26.81
N GLY A 952 -42.85 -25.42 25.59
CA GLY A 952 -43.98 -24.54 25.26
C GLY A 952 -43.87 -23.03 25.48
N ARG A 953 -43.54 -22.27 24.43
CA ARG A 953 -44.47 -21.43 23.64
C ARG A 953 -43.76 -20.80 22.46
#